data_AF-A0A8B7YFQ6-F1
#
_entry.id   AF-A0A8B7YFQ6-F1
#
_cell.length_a   1.000
_cell.length_b   1.000
_cell.length_c   1.000
_cell.angle_alpha   90.00
_cell.angle_beta   90.00
_cell.angle_gamma   90.00
#
_symmetry.space_group_name_H-M   'P 1'
#
loop_
_entity.id
_entity.type
_entity.pdbx_description
1 polymer ?
#
loop_
_entity_poly.entity_id
_entity_poly.type
_entity_poly.pdbx_seq_one_letter_code
_entity_poly.pdbx_strand_id
1 'polypeptide(L)'
;MAQAAIFLTTVLLVLCLHHATSQVAKMRWCTTSSHEEEKCLAMKQAFANNNLKTLNCVVGESAMHCMRLISTNQADLITLDGGDVYVAGKEFNMIPIMQEVYAGNNTGYYAIAVVKRSNTGFGLRDLQGKKSCHTGVRKTAGWNVPVGYLLEAGYMIPTDCQDDIRSTGAFFSESCAPGALSSEYNPDGNNPESLCALCQTTTPIKCPRNSNEPFYNYGGAFRCMADGGGDVAFIKPVTITENTDGNNQADWAISLRSQDFQLLCKDNTRADVGQHESCNLAFVPSHAVMASKNFDSAVLEDFRTVLGRAQELFGSDTNPNGFSMFDSSLYGASNLLFKDSTQMLEDVTQEYDAFLGADYLATLKGLGKCPNGTLRWCAISAQEKSKCRAMKAAFSGAGITPNISCYESYSADACAVDIAGDEADLVSLDGGELYEHGREGRVAPILAEDYGTGDPTARYWGVAVVKRSSSFTINDLEGKKSCHTGYMRSAGWVVPIGFLINRGDIVSSHACDIPRAVGEFFSQSCVPGVLEPSNNPFNTNPDNLCALCRGEGENKCKPNHNEPYAGYDGAFRCLVEDSGDVAFVKHSTVPSNVNGDQSWNSGVRKEDYQLLCPDGTRKNIDDYRDCNLAKLPSHAVVTAVGKTTSQREVMKTVLESGQDQFRLDNSPQGVFKMFDSAGYGVYARDLLFKDITLYLNDTPATYDQYLSQEYRDALDVLYCEPYSTERPLLDSTERPLLDSTERPLLHSTERHLLDSTERPLLDPTERPRRSARRSSAATLLPSLPVMMVAWVMHRLSRG
;
A
#
# COMPACT_ATOMS: atom_id res chain seq x y z
N MET A 1 -44.58 -48.47 2.57
CA MET A 1 -43.94 -47.46 3.45
C MET A 1 -42.49 -47.18 3.06
N ALA A 2 -41.54 -48.13 3.16
CA ALA A 2 -40.11 -47.88 2.88
C ALA A 2 -39.79 -47.10 1.58
N GLN A 3 -40.37 -47.50 0.43
CA GLN A 3 -40.16 -46.79 -0.84
C GLN A 3 -40.64 -45.32 -0.84
N ALA A 4 -41.70 -44.99 -0.10
CA ALA A 4 -42.18 -43.62 0.03
C ALA A 4 -41.23 -42.77 0.89
N ALA A 5 -40.64 -43.35 1.94
CA ALA A 5 -39.62 -42.68 2.75
C ALA A 5 -38.36 -42.39 1.93
N ILE A 6 -37.90 -43.35 1.11
CA ILE A 6 -36.74 -43.17 0.22
C ILE A 6 -36.99 -42.08 -0.83
N PHE A 7 -38.19 -42.03 -1.43
CA PHE A 7 -38.54 -40.99 -2.40
C PHE A 7 -38.65 -39.60 -1.74
N LEU A 8 -39.15 -39.54 -0.50
CA LEU A 8 -39.21 -38.28 0.25
C LEU A 8 -37.81 -37.79 0.65
N THR A 9 -36.91 -38.67 1.09
CA THR A 9 -35.53 -38.28 1.44
C THR A 9 -34.70 -37.93 0.22
N THR A 10 -34.86 -38.56 -0.94
CA THR A 10 -34.15 -38.12 -2.16
C THR A 10 -34.70 -36.79 -2.70
N VAL A 11 -36.02 -36.56 -2.67
CA VAL A 11 -36.59 -35.26 -3.02
C VAL A 11 -36.14 -34.17 -2.03
N LEU A 12 -36.07 -34.45 -0.72
CA LEU A 12 -35.49 -33.53 0.26
C LEU A 12 -34.00 -33.30 0.02
N LEU A 13 -33.20 -34.33 -0.31
CA LEU A 13 -31.78 -34.14 -0.62
C LEU A 13 -31.58 -33.29 -1.87
N VAL A 14 -32.36 -33.52 -2.92
CA VAL A 14 -32.31 -32.73 -4.16
C VAL A 14 -32.79 -31.30 -3.92
N LEU A 15 -33.84 -31.09 -3.12
CA LEU A 15 -34.28 -29.74 -2.73
C LEU A 15 -33.24 -29.04 -1.86
N CYS A 16 -32.58 -29.72 -0.92
CA CYS A 16 -31.47 -29.17 -0.14
C CYS A 16 -30.21 -28.92 -0.97
N LEU A 17 -29.97 -29.68 -2.04
CA LEU A 17 -28.89 -29.41 -3.01
C LEU A 17 -29.22 -28.25 -3.96
N HIS A 18 -30.50 -27.95 -4.21
CA HIS A 18 -30.94 -26.72 -4.90
C HIS A 18 -31.07 -25.51 -3.94
N HIS A 19 -31.20 -25.76 -2.63
CA HIS A 19 -31.10 -24.75 -1.56
C HIS A 19 -29.69 -24.68 -0.95
N ALA A 20 -28.70 -25.38 -1.52
CA ALA A 20 -27.29 -25.08 -1.31
C ALA A 20 -27.06 -23.72 -1.99
N THR A 21 -27.13 -22.67 -1.18
CA THR A 21 -27.50 -21.33 -1.64
C THR A 21 -26.61 -20.84 -2.77
N SER A 22 -27.22 -20.56 -3.93
CA SER A 22 -26.80 -19.41 -4.72
C SER A 22 -27.03 -18.17 -3.88
N GLN A 23 -26.02 -17.81 -3.07
CA GLN A 23 -25.88 -16.45 -2.56
C GLN A 23 -25.75 -15.57 -3.80
N VAL A 24 -26.84 -14.89 -4.15
CA VAL A 24 -26.87 -13.98 -5.29
C VAL A 24 -25.94 -12.82 -4.96
N ALA A 25 -24.67 -12.96 -5.37
CA ALA A 25 -23.57 -12.06 -5.00
C ALA A 25 -23.99 -10.63 -5.32
N LYS A 26 -24.13 -9.80 -4.27
CA LYS A 26 -24.57 -8.41 -4.42
C LYS A 26 -23.54 -7.68 -5.29
N MET A 27 -23.99 -6.76 -6.14
CA MET A 27 -23.07 -5.89 -6.89
C MET A 27 -22.97 -4.55 -6.17
N ARG A 28 -21.82 -4.25 -5.56
CA ARG A 28 -21.50 -3.00 -4.86
C ARG A 28 -20.52 -2.19 -5.69
N TRP A 29 -21.02 -1.16 -6.36
CA TRP A 29 -20.18 -0.20 -7.06
C TRP A 29 -19.59 0.79 -6.06
N CYS A 30 -18.28 1.00 -6.08
CA CYS A 30 -17.62 2.00 -5.27
C CYS A 30 -17.56 3.33 -6.02
N THR A 31 -17.91 4.41 -5.33
CA THR A 31 -18.03 5.78 -5.86
C THR A 31 -17.14 6.73 -5.07
N THR A 32 -16.52 7.68 -5.76
CA THR A 32 -15.45 8.54 -5.25
C THR A 32 -15.88 9.99 -4.96
N SER A 33 -17.14 10.33 -5.24
CA SER A 33 -17.72 11.65 -4.94
C SER A 33 -19.24 11.58 -4.79
N SER A 34 -19.85 12.62 -4.18
CA SER A 34 -21.31 12.70 -4.01
C SER A 34 -22.09 12.73 -5.32
N HIS A 35 -21.54 13.36 -6.38
CA HIS A 35 -22.16 13.36 -7.72
C HIS A 35 -22.12 11.96 -8.36
N GLU A 36 -21.05 11.20 -8.10
CA GLU A 36 -20.89 9.83 -8.56
C GLU A 36 -21.79 8.85 -7.78
N GLU A 37 -21.96 9.07 -6.47
CA GLU A 37 -22.96 8.40 -5.66
C GLU A 37 -24.38 8.67 -6.20
N GLU A 38 -24.71 9.93 -6.51
CA GLU A 38 -26.02 10.29 -7.09
C GLU A 38 -26.29 9.58 -8.42
N LYS A 39 -25.32 9.56 -9.35
CA LYS A 39 -25.43 8.79 -10.60
C LYS A 39 -25.54 7.28 -10.35
N CYS A 40 -24.80 6.73 -9.36
CA CYS A 40 -24.92 5.33 -8.97
C CYS A 40 -26.31 5.00 -8.38
N LEU A 41 -26.89 5.89 -7.57
CA LEU A 41 -28.24 5.72 -7.01
C LEU A 41 -29.32 5.81 -8.09
N ALA A 42 -29.12 6.64 -9.13
CA ALA A 42 -29.96 6.65 -10.32
C ALA A 42 -29.81 5.35 -11.14
N MET A 43 -28.58 4.88 -11.37
CA MET A 43 -28.28 3.61 -12.03
C MET A 43 -28.93 2.42 -11.30
N LYS A 44 -28.89 2.42 -9.96
CA LYS A 44 -29.55 1.42 -9.10
C LYS A 44 -31.07 1.41 -9.28
N GLN A 45 -31.70 2.58 -9.40
CA GLN A 45 -33.14 2.67 -9.70
C GLN A 45 -33.45 2.17 -11.12
N ALA A 46 -32.63 2.54 -12.11
CA ALA A 46 -32.78 2.07 -13.49
C ALA A 46 -32.65 0.55 -13.60
N PHE A 47 -31.70 -0.05 -12.89
CA PHE A 47 -31.51 -1.51 -12.79
C PHE A 47 -32.75 -2.19 -12.20
N ALA A 48 -33.26 -1.69 -11.07
CA ALA A 48 -34.47 -2.23 -10.44
C ALA A 48 -35.70 -2.14 -11.35
N ASN A 49 -35.90 -1.00 -12.01
CA ASN A 49 -37.02 -0.76 -12.94
C ASN A 49 -36.99 -1.69 -14.18
N ASN A 50 -35.81 -2.19 -14.56
CA ASN A 50 -35.60 -3.04 -15.73
C ASN A 50 -35.33 -4.52 -15.38
N ASN A 51 -35.57 -4.94 -14.13
CA ASN A 51 -35.35 -6.30 -13.62
C ASN A 51 -33.89 -6.79 -13.77
N LEU A 52 -32.91 -5.87 -13.68
CA LEU A 52 -31.50 -6.24 -13.57
C LEU A 52 -31.16 -6.63 -12.12
N LYS A 53 -29.99 -7.25 -11.95
CA LYS A 53 -29.47 -7.67 -10.65
C LYS A 53 -29.28 -6.47 -9.71
N THR A 54 -29.52 -6.66 -8.41
CA THR A 54 -29.50 -5.57 -7.42
C THR A 54 -28.13 -4.92 -7.27
N LEU A 55 -28.01 -3.70 -7.80
CA LEU A 55 -26.89 -2.78 -7.57
C LEU A 55 -27.00 -2.13 -6.18
N ASN A 56 -25.85 -1.85 -5.57
CA ASN A 56 -25.68 -0.98 -4.41
C ASN A 56 -24.49 -0.06 -4.65
N CYS A 57 -24.49 1.09 -3.97
CA CYS A 57 -23.43 2.08 -4.02
C CYS A 57 -22.69 2.06 -2.68
N VAL A 58 -21.37 2.17 -2.72
CA VAL A 58 -20.49 2.30 -1.55
C VAL A 58 -19.65 3.56 -1.78
N VAL A 59 -19.55 4.43 -0.78
CA VAL A 59 -18.76 5.66 -0.89
C VAL A 59 -17.34 5.41 -0.39
N GLY A 60 -16.35 5.60 -1.26
CA GLY A 60 -14.95 5.71 -0.89
C GLY A 60 -14.49 7.17 -1.02
N GLU A 61 -13.49 7.56 -0.22
CA GLU A 61 -12.95 8.92 -0.24
C GLU A 61 -12.04 9.20 -1.45
N SER A 62 -11.67 8.16 -2.21
CA SER A 62 -10.79 8.19 -3.37
C SER A 62 -10.82 6.83 -4.10
N ALA A 63 -10.23 6.77 -5.30
CA ALA A 63 -9.96 5.50 -5.99
C ALA A 63 -9.13 4.54 -5.11
N MET A 64 -8.10 5.04 -4.41
CA MET A 64 -7.30 4.26 -3.45
C MET A 64 -8.15 3.66 -2.32
N HIS A 65 -9.06 4.45 -1.74
CA HIS A 65 -9.98 3.94 -0.72
C HIS A 65 -10.90 2.87 -1.33
N CYS A 66 -11.47 3.10 -2.51
CA CYS A 66 -12.28 2.09 -3.21
C CYS A 66 -11.52 0.79 -3.53
N MET A 67 -10.24 0.86 -3.92
CA MET A 67 -9.42 -0.34 -4.13
C MET A 67 -9.21 -1.14 -2.84
N ARG A 68 -8.95 -0.46 -1.71
CA ARG A 68 -8.91 -1.09 -0.38
C ARG A 68 -10.26 -1.70 0.02
N LEU A 69 -11.37 -1.02 -0.26
CA LEU A 69 -12.72 -1.55 -0.01
C LEU A 69 -13.00 -2.80 -0.85
N ILE A 70 -12.47 -2.90 -2.08
CA ILE A 70 -12.67 -4.08 -2.93
C ILE A 70 -11.75 -5.24 -2.52
N SER A 71 -10.48 -4.99 -2.20
CA SER A 71 -9.57 -6.05 -1.73
C SER A 71 -10.04 -6.68 -0.42
N THR A 72 -10.61 -5.87 0.49
CA THR A 72 -11.17 -6.32 1.78
C THR A 72 -12.66 -6.73 1.71
N ASN A 73 -13.23 -6.93 0.51
CA ASN A 73 -14.61 -7.40 0.31
C ASN A 73 -15.70 -6.52 0.95
N GLN A 74 -15.45 -5.20 1.04
CA GLN A 74 -16.38 -4.16 1.49
C GLN A 74 -17.18 -3.56 0.31
N ALA A 75 -16.57 -3.46 -0.87
CA ALA A 75 -17.20 -3.19 -2.17
C ALA A 75 -16.80 -4.28 -3.21
N ASP A 76 -17.33 -4.22 -4.44
CA ASP A 76 -17.06 -5.22 -5.50
C ASP A 76 -16.39 -4.64 -6.76
N LEU A 77 -16.81 -3.45 -7.21
CA LEU A 77 -16.46 -2.89 -8.53
C LEU A 77 -16.10 -1.40 -8.49
N ILE A 78 -15.18 -0.97 -9.36
CA ILE A 78 -14.89 0.44 -9.69
C ILE A 78 -14.29 0.57 -11.10
N THR A 79 -14.53 1.66 -11.83
CA THR A 79 -13.83 1.98 -13.09
C THR A 79 -12.57 2.80 -12.82
N LEU A 80 -11.40 2.33 -13.28
CA LEU A 80 -10.08 2.95 -13.07
C LEU A 80 -9.38 3.27 -14.40
N ASP A 81 -8.53 4.29 -14.41
CA ASP A 81 -7.64 4.59 -15.56
C ASP A 81 -6.41 3.67 -15.56
N GLY A 82 -5.71 3.54 -16.70
CA GLY A 82 -4.57 2.63 -16.82
C GLY A 82 -3.44 2.82 -15.79
N GLY A 83 -3.30 4.00 -15.18
CA GLY A 83 -2.42 4.23 -14.02
C GLY A 83 -2.95 3.55 -12.74
N ASP A 84 -4.21 3.83 -12.38
CA ASP A 84 -4.86 3.22 -11.22
C ASP A 84 -5.08 1.71 -11.39
N VAL A 85 -5.27 1.20 -12.61
CA VAL A 85 -5.34 -0.25 -12.90
C VAL A 85 -4.01 -0.96 -12.57
N TYR A 86 -2.86 -0.29 -12.72
CA TYR A 86 -1.57 -0.83 -12.32
C TYR A 86 -1.47 -0.95 -10.79
N VAL A 87 -1.90 0.09 -10.07
CA VAL A 87 -1.95 0.11 -8.60
C VAL A 87 -2.91 -0.96 -8.07
N ALA A 88 -4.12 -1.04 -8.62
CA ALA A 88 -5.13 -2.04 -8.29
C ALA A 88 -4.62 -3.48 -8.40
N GLY A 89 -3.89 -3.78 -9.49
CA GLY A 89 -3.32 -5.10 -9.72
C GLY A 89 -2.07 -5.41 -8.88
N LYS A 90 -1.21 -4.42 -8.65
CA LYS A 90 0.04 -4.55 -7.88
C LYS A 90 -0.20 -4.65 -6.38
N GLU A 91 -1.03 -3.75 -5.83
CA GLU A 91 -1.18 -3.55 -4.38
C GLU A 91 -2.45 -4.19 -3.81
N PHE A 92 -3.54 -4.27 -4.59
CA PHE A 92 -4.86 -4.66 -4.11
C PHE A 92 -5.37 -6.02 -4.63
N ASN A 93 -4.55 -6.74 -5.41
CA ASN A 93 -4.90 -8.02 -6.04
C ASN A 93 -6.23 -7.95 -6.82
N MET A 94 -6.39 -6.91 -7.63
CA MET A 94 -7.57 -6.68 -8.47
C MET A 94 -7.29 -6.98 -9.95
N ILE A 95 -8.34 -7.31 -10.70
CA ILE A 95 -8.29 -7.64 -12.13
C ILE A 95 -9.30 -6.84 -12.95
N PRO A 96 -8.98 -6.48 -14.21
CA PRO A 96 -9.94 -5.88 -15.13
C PRO A 96 -10.95 -6.95 -15.60
N ILE A 97 -12.24 -6.64 -15.52
CA ILE A 97 -13.32 -7.51 -16.01
C ILE A 97 -13.95 -6.99 -17.32
N MET A 98 -13.94 -5.67 -17.54
CA MET A 98 -14.40 -5.00 -18.76
C MET A 98 -13.58 -3.73 -19.02
N GLN A 99 -13.49 -3.29 -20.27
CA GLN A 99 -12.83 -2.05 -20.70
C GLN A 99 -13.81 -1.09 -21.39
N GLU A 100 -13.53 0.21 -21.34
CA GLU A 100 -14.27 1.21 -22.11
C GLU A 100 -13.86 1.20 -23.58
N VAL A 101 -14.83 1.29 -24.49
CA VAL A 101 -14.59 1.44 -25.93
C VAL A 101 -15.09 2.82 -26.39
N TYR A 102 -14.22 3.57 -27.04
CA TYR A 102 -14.50 4.91 -27.54
C TYR A 102 -14.86 4.91 -29.05
N ALA A 103 -15.28 6.07 -29.56
CA ALA A 103 -15.62 6.28 -30.96
C ALA A 103 -14.55 5.74 -31.92
N GLY A 104 -14.99 5.06 -32.98
CA GLY A 104 -14.12 4.34 -33.93
C GLY A 104 -13.70 2.93 -33.48
N ASN A 105 -14.40 2.33 -32.50
CA ASN A 105 -14.05 1.05 -31.87
C ASN A 105 -12.64 1.08 -31.24
N ASN A 106 -12.34 2.19 -30.55
CA ASN A 106 -10.99 2.46 -30.07
C ASN A 106 -10.88 2.18 -28.56
N THR A 107 -10.06 1.19 -28.21
CA THR A 107 -9.80 0.71 -26.84
C THR A 107 -8.56 1.36 -26.20
N GLY A 108 -8.05 2.45 -26.76
CA GLY A 108 -6.87 3.13 -26.21
C GLY A 108 -6.32 4.24 -27.11
N TYR A 109 -5.00 4.34 -27.20
CA TYR A 109 -4.25 5.09 -28.23
C TYR A 109 -2.75 4.82 -28.13
N TYR A 110 -2.03 4.99 -29.24
CA TYR A 110 -0.57 5.04 -29.21
C TYR A 110 -0.06 6.41 -28.75
N ALA A 111 1.01 6.41 -27.95
CA ALA A 111 1.79 7.60 -27.61
C ALA A 111 3.07 7.63 -28.48
N ILE A 112 3.32 8.75 -29.15
CA ILE A 112 4.39 8.89 -30.15
C ILE A 112 5.31 10.08 -29.86
N ALA A 113 6.57 9.95 -30.27
CA ALA A 113 7.52 11.05 -30.41
C ALA A 113 7.59 11.46 -31.89
N VAL A 114 7.22 12.70 -32.21
CA VAL A 114 7.23 13.25 -33.58
C VAL A 114 8.28 14.34 -33.74
N VAL A 115 8.94 14.36 -34.90
CA VAL A 115 9.96 15.35 -35.31
C VAL A 115 9.69 15.85 -36.73
N LYS A 116 10.25 17.00 -37.09
CA LYS A 116 10.33 17.43 -38.50
C LYS A 116 11.26 16.50 -39.29
N ARG A 117 10.86 16.11 -40.50
CA ARG A 117 11.70 15.33 -41.43
C ARG A 117 13.01 16.05 -41.79
N SER A 118 13.01 17.38 -41.79
CA SER A 118 14.20 18.22 -42.00
C SER A 118 15.19 18.20 -40.83
N ASN A 119 14.75 17.87 -39.61
CA ASN A 119 15.59 17.87 -38.42
C ASN A 119 16.23 16.48 -38.26
N THR A 120 17.31 16.21 -38.99
CA THR A 120 17.95 14.90 -39.13
C THR A 120 19.09 14.67 -38.12
N GLY A 121 19.65 13.45 -38.08
CA GLY A 121 20.88 13.16 -37.33
C GLY A 121 20.71 12.82 -35.84
N PHE A 122 19.50 12.49 -35.40
CA PHE A 122 19.22 11.99 -34.04
C PHE A 122 17.99 11.07 -34.04
N GLY A 123 18.00 10.04 -33.21
CA GLY A 123 16.84 9.19 -32.89
C GLY A 123 16.33 9.43 -31.47
N LEU A 124 15.52 8.49 -30.97
CA LEU A 124 14.91 8.53 -29.63
C LEU A 124 15.94 8.47 -28.47
N ARG A 125 17.11 7.86 -28.70
CA ARG A 125 18.22 7.73 -27.75
C ARG A 125 19.07 8.99 -27.68
N ASP A 126 19.07 9.77 -28.75
CA ASP A 126 19.92 10.93 -29.00
C ASP A 126 19.23 12.25 -28.57
N LEU A 127 18.27 12.16 -27.64
CA LEU A 127 17.44 13.27 -27.19
C LEU A 127 18.05 14.13 -26.07
N GLN A 128 19.17 13.72 -25.48
CA GLN A 128 19.82 14.51 -24.43
C GLN A 128 20.30 15.86 -25.00
N GLY A 129 20.00 16.96 -24.30
CA GLY A 129 20.30 18.32 -24.73
C GLY A 129 19.43 18.86 -25.88
N LYS A 130 18.47 18.08 -26.40
CA LYS A 130 17.48 18.57 -27.38
C LYS A 130 16.43 19.47 -26.74
N LYS A 131 15.62 20.11 -27.58
CA LYS A 131 14.46 20.92 -27.17
C LYS A 131 13.17 20.11 -27.27
N SER A 132 12.31 20.13 -26.25
CA SER A 132 11.13 19.24 -26.18
C SER A 132 9.78 19.94 -25.95
N CYS A 133 8.73 19.41 -26.59
CA CYS A 133 7.36 19.92 -26.48
C CYS A 133 6.43 18.85 -25.89
N HIS A 134 5.83 19.15 -24.73
CA HIS A 134 4.99 18.23 -23.96
C HIS A 134 3.56 18.77 -23.85
N THR A 135 2.56 17.88 -23.83
CA THR A 135 1.14 18.29 -23.71
C THR A 135 0.76 18.82 -22.32
N GLY A 136 1.64 18.62 -21.34
CA GLY A 136 1.51 19.02 -19.94
C GLY A 136 2.09 17.96 -19.00
N VAL A 137 2.59 18.40 -17.84
CA VAL A 137 3.15 17.52 -16.80
C VAL A 137 2.08 16.53 -16.30
N ARG A 138 2.53 15.30 -15.98
CA ARG A 138 1.69 14.15 -15.59
C ARG A 138 0.62 13.70 -16.62
N LYS A 139 0.63 14.20 -17.88
CA LYS A 139 -0.30 13.73 -18.93
C LYS A 139 0.26 12.51 -19.66
N THR A 140 -0.57 11.48 -19.89
CA THR A 140 -0.11 10.14 -20.29
C THR A 140 0.81 10.12 -21.53
N ALA A 141 0.33 10.49 -22.72
CA ALA A 141 1.14 10.45 -23.94
C ALA A 141 2.21 11.55 -24.06
N GLY A 142 2.03 12.68 -23.37
CA GLY A 142 2.94 13.84 -23.48
C GLY A 142 4.00 13.90 -22.38
N TRP A 143 3.87 13.07 -21.35
CA TRP A 143 4.74 13.09 -20.17
C TRP A 143 5.00 11.68 -19.64
N ASN A 144 3.98 10.98 -19.15
CA ASN A 144 4.19 9.72 -18.41
C ASN A 144 4.88 8.66 -19.29
N VAL A 145 4.36 8.42 -20.49
CA VAL A 145 4.94 7.48 -21.45
C VAL A 145 6.34 7.93 -21.92
N PRO A 146 6.57 9.14 -22.48
CA PRO A 146 7.89 9.51 -22.98
C PRO A 146 8.96 9.64 -21.88
N VAL A 147 8.64 10.27 -20.75
CA VAL A 147 9.61 10.44 -19.65
C VAL A 147 9.87 9.11 -18.96
N GLY A 148 8.81 8.33 -18.69
CA GLY A 148 8.91 6.98 -18.17
C GLY A 148 9.72 6.05 -19.07
N TYR A 149 9.49 6.05 -20.38
CA TYR A 149 10.30 5.29 -21.34
C TYR A 149 11.78 5.69 -21.30
N LEU A 150 12.08 6.99 -21.29
CA LEU A 150 13.47 7.49 -21.27
C LEU A 150 14.21 7.10 -19.98
N LEU A 151 13.52 7.15 -18.82
CA LEU A 151 14.04 6.70 -17.53
C LEU A 151 14.18 5.16 -17.47
N GLU A 152 13.19 4.41 -17.98
CA GLU A 152 13.21 2.96 -17.97
C GLU A 152 14.37 2.41 -18.82
N ALA A 153 14.48 2.89 -20.07
CA ALA A 153 15.54 2.51 -20.99
C ALA A 153 16.94 3.04 -20.60
N GLY A 154 17.04 3.84 -19.54
CA GLY A 154 18.31 4.36 -19.02
C GLY A 154 18.94 5.46 -19.89
N TYR A 155 18.18 6.09 -20.77
CA TYR A 155 18.64 7.23 -21.57
C TYR A 155 18.57 8.53 -20.75
N MET A 156 17.54 8.68 -19.91
CA MET A 156 17.45 9.68 -18.86
C MET A 156 17.89 9.06 -17.52
N ILE A 157 18.67 9.79 -16.73
CA ILE A 157 19.09 9.38 -15.39
C ILE A 157 18.21 10.10 -14.36
N PRO A 158 17.58 9.42 -13.40
CA PRO A 158 16.77 10.05 -12.36
C PRO A 158 17.62 10.92 -11.43
N THR A 159 17.14 12.13 -11.10
CA THR A 159 17.79 13.07 -10.15
C THR A 159 17.45 12.79 -8.69
N ASP A 160 16.28 12.19 -8.44
CA ASP A 160 15.81 11.66 -7.15
C ASP A 160 14.80 10.53 -7.42
N CYS A 161 14.36 9.81 -6.39
CA CYS A 161 13.23 8.89 -6.54
C CYS A 161 11.98 9.65 -7.00
N GLN A 162 11.29 9.11 -8.03
CA GLN A 162 10.00 9.63 -8.52
C GLN A 162 10.04 11.12 -8.92
N ASP A 163 11.21 11.63 -9.28
CA ASP A 163 11.45 13.04 -9.63
C ASP A 163 11.70 13.18 -11.14
N ASP A 164 10.75 12.66 -11.91
CA ASP A 164 10.72 12.70 -13.36
C ASP A 164 10.74 14.13 -13.92
N ILE A 165 10.29 15.12 -13.14
CA ILE A 165 10.26 16.54 -13.54
C ILE A 165 11.65 17.16 -13.52
N ARG A 166 12.40 17.07 -12.42
CA ARG A 166 13.78 17.58 -12.39
C ARG A 166 14.71 16.73 -13.26
N SER A 167 14.45 15.43 -13.38
CA SER A 167 15.16 14.54 -14.32
C SER A 167 14.99 14.98 -15.78
N THR A 168 13.74 15.29 -16.19
CA THR A 168 13.45 15.82 -17.53
C THR A 168 14.12 17.17 -17.76
N GLY A 169 14.07 18.07 -16.78
CA GLY A 169 14.65 19.41 -16.84
C GLY A 169 16.19 19.46 -16.79
N ALA A 170 16.83 18.34 -16.40
CA ALA A 170 18.27 18.13 -16.49
C ALA A 170 18.69 17.36 -17.77
N PHE A 171 17.74 16.75 -18.48
CA PHE A 171 17.98 15.95 -19.68
C PHE A 171 17.80 16.75 -20.98
N PHE A 172 16.72 17.53 -21.10
CA PHE A 172 16.52 18.45 -22.22
C PHE A 172 17.17 19.82 -21.93
N SER A 173 17.58 20.55 -22.97
CA SER A 173 18.17 21.89 -22.80
C SER A 173 17.13 22.96 -22.49
N GLU A 174 16.01 22.91 -23.21
CA GLU A 174 14.83 23.76 -23.04
C GLU A 174 13.58 22.94 -23.38
N SER A 175 12.46 23.19 -22.70
CA SER A 175 11.19 22.54 -22.99
C SER A 175 10.02 23.53 -22.95
N CYS A 176 8.88 23.10 -23.51
CA CYS A 176 7.59 23.53 -22.99
C CYS A 176 6.89 22.35 -22.31
N ALA A 177 6.77 22.41 -20.99
CA ALA A 177 6.12 21.42 -20.14
C ALA A 177 5.03 22.05 -19.26
N PRO A 178 3.81 22.30 -19.82
CA PRO A 178 2.70 22.95 -19.12
C PRO A 178 2.44 22.40 -17.71
N GLY A 179 2.56 23.27 -16.71
CA GLY A 179 2.40 22.96 -15.28
C GLY A 179 3.71 22.79 -14.50
N ALA A 180 4.88 22.65 -15.14
CA ALA A 180 6.13 22.29 -14.46
C ALA A 180 6.63 23.26 -13.37
N LEU A 181 6.19 24.53 -13.38
CA LEU A 181 6.51 25.52 -12.35
C LEU A 181 5.31 25.90 -11.45
N SER A 182 4.16 25.23 -11.60
CA SER A 182 3.01 25.42 -10.72
C SER A 182 3.23 24.78 -9.35
N SER A 183 2.63 25.32 -8.29
CA SER A 183 2.77 24.80 -6.92
C SER A 183 2.27 23.35 -6.74
N GLU A 184 1.41 22.85 -7.64
CA GLU A 184 0.95 21.46 -7.70
C GLU A 184 2.09 20.49 -8.05
N TYR A 185 2.95 20.86 -8.99
CA TYR A 185 4.05 20.02 -9.49
C TYR A 185 5.44 20.50 -9.08
N ASN A 186 5.53 21.65 -8.40
CA ASN A 186 6.76 22.29 -7.91
C ASN A 186 6.60 22.82 -6.47
N PRO A 187 6.15 21.99 -5.49
CA PRO A 187 5.87 22.46 -4.12
C PRO A 187 7.12 22.99 -3.41
N ASP A 188 8.29 22.42 -3.70
CA ASP A 188 9.59 22.82 -3.13
C ASP A 188 10.23 24.02 -3.89
N GLY A 189 9.61 24.51 -4.97
CA GLY A 189 10.13 25.60 -5.80
C GLY A 189 11.44 25.30 -6.56
N ASN A 190 11.82 24.03 -6.67
CA ASN A 190 13.15 23.57 -7.13
C ASN A 190 13.19 22.98 -8.57
N ASN A 191 12.07 22.94 -9.28
CA ASN A 191 12.05 22.57 -10.70
C ASN A 191 12.75 23.62 -11.57
N PRO A 192 13.60 23.23 -12.54
CA PRO A 192 14.37 24.18 -13.33
C PRO A 192 13.51 24.94 -14.36
N GLU A 193 13.80 26.23 -14.55
CA GLU A 193 13.08 27.08 -15.51
C GLU A 193 13.20 26.64 -16.98
N SER A 194 14.20 25.81 -17.32
CA SER A 194 14.39 25.21 -18.65
C SER A 194 13.12 24.51 -19.14
N LEU A 195 12.38 23.84 -18.24
CA LEU A 195 11.12 23.15 -18.52
C LEU A 195 10.01 24.04 -19.11
N CYS A 196 10.15 25.36 -18.96
CA CYS A 196 9.17 26.36 -19.35
C CYS A 196 9.76 27.43 -20.29
N ALA A 197 10.92 27.18 -20.87
CA ALA A 197 11.65 28.15 -21.70
C ALA A 197 11.07 28.32 -23.11
N LEU A 198 10.39 27.29 -23.66
CA LEU A 198 9.80 27.32 -25.01
C LEU A 198 8.33 27.74 -25.02
N CYS A 199 7.69 27.85 -23.86
CA CYS A 199 6.27 28.18 -23.75
C CYS A 199 5.98 29.65 -24.07
N GLN A 200 4.80 29.95 -24.61
CA GLN A 200 4.44 31.29 -25.12
C GLN A 200 3.37 31.99 -24.26
N THR A 201 3.34 31.71 -22.96
CA THR A 201 2.36 32.34 -22.06
C THR A 201 2.58 33.85 -21.97
N THR A 202 1.52 34.63 -22.23
CA THR A 202 1.51 36.09 -22.06
C THR A 202 0.99 36.54 -20.69
N THR A 203 0.58 35.60 -19.83
CA THR A 203 0.06 35.88 -18.48
C THR A 203 1.17 35.89 -17.43
N PRO A 204 0.99 36.52 -16.25
CA PRO A 204 1.98 36.49 -15.17
C PRO A 204 2.31 35.09 -14.64
N ILE A 205 1.41 34.11 -14.82
CA ILE A 205 1.69 32.70 -14.55
C ILE A 205 2.45 32.15 -15.76
N LYS A 206 3.72 31.80 -15.57
CA LYS A 206 4.56 31.15 -16.58
C LYS A 206 4.14 29.69 -16.74
N CYS A 207 3.88 29.25 -17.98
CA CYS A 207 3.63 27.84 -18.32
C CYS A 207 2.46 27.17 -17.55
N PRO A 208 1.24 27.74 -17.55
CA PRO A 208 0.07 27.15 -16.90
C PRO A 208 -0.36 25.85 -17.60
N ARG A 209 -0.89 24.90 -16.83
CA ARG A 209 -1.40 23.60 -17.31
C ARG A 209 -2.81 23.70 -17.93
N ASN A 210 -3.08 24.77 -18.67
CA ASN A 210 -4.39 25.07 -19.28
C ASN A 210 -4.23 25.91 -20.56
N SER A 211 -5.35 26.16 -21.24
CA SER A 211 -5.42 26.82 -22.56
C SER A 211 -4.93 28.28 -22.61
N ASN A 212 -4.49 28.88 -21.49
CA ASN A 212 -3.80 30.18 -21.51
C ASN A 212 -2.34 30.05 -22.00
N GLU A 213 -1.80 28.83 -22.03
CA GLU A 213 -0.55 28.51 -22.72
C GLU A 213 -0.86 28.03 -24.16
N PRO A 214 -0.42 28.77 -25.22
CA PRO A 214 -0.65 28.38 -26.61
C PRO A 214 -0.09 27.00 -26.98
N PHE A 215 0.92 26.51 -26.27
CA PHE A 215 1.51 25.19 -26.45
C PHE A 215 0.95 24.10 -25.52
N TYR A 216 -0.17 24.35 -24.84
CA TYR A 216 -0.86 23.35 -24.03
C TYR A 216 -1.56 22.25 -24.86
N ASN A 217 -1.68 21.05 -24.26
CA ASN A 217 -2.39 19.90 -24.81
C ASN A 217 -1.79 19.36 -26.13
N TYR A 218 -2.46 18.41 -26.78
CA TYR A 218 -1.95 17.72 -27.98
C TYR A 218 -1.60 18.68 -29.14
N GLY A 219 -2.55 19.49 -29.59
CA GLY A 219 -2.33 20.45 -30.68
C GLY A 219 -1.27 21.49 -30.35
N GLY A 220 -1.23 22.00 -29.11
CA GLY A 220 -0.22 22.96 -28.68
C GLY A 220 1.20 22.38 -28.59
N ALA A 221 1.36 21.14 -28.14
CA ALA A 221 2.66 20.46 -28.13
C ALA A 221 3.15 20.16 -29.55
N PHE A 222 2.26 19.76 -30.46
CA PHE A 222 2.59 19.63 -31.88
C PHE A 222 3.02 20.98 -32.48
N ARG A 223 2.25 22.05 -32.20
CA ARG A 223 2.54 23.42 -32.62
C ARG A 223 3.91 23.91 -32.11
N CYS A 224 4.25 23.67 -30.86
CA CYS A 224 5.55 24.02 -30.27
C CYS A 224 6.75 23.52 -31.10
N MET A 225 6.65 22.32 -31.68
CA MET A 225 7.67 21.77 -32.59
C MET A 225 7.48 22.26 -34.03
N ALA A 226 6.23 22.41 -34.51
CA ALA A 226 5.92 22.94 -35.85
C ALA A 226 6.37 24.40 -36.05
N ASP A 227 6.14 25.28 -35.08
CA ASP A 227 6.62 26.68 -35.04
C ASP A 227 8.15 26.76 -34.86
N GLY A 228 8.80 25.65 -34.47
CA GLY A 228 10.27 25.55 -34.35
C GLY A 228 10.86 25.88 -32.98
N GLY A 229 10.04 25.89 -31.92
CA GLY A 229 10.53 25.98 -30.55
C GLY A 229 11.25 24.71 -30.11
N GLY A 230 10.65 23.54 -30.37
CA GLY A 230 11.22 22.22 -30.03
C GLY A 230 11.76 21.41 -31.21
N ASP A 231 12.71 20.50 -30.92
CA ASP A 231 13.17 19.46 -31.84
C ASP A 231 12.16 18.32 -31.99
N VAL A 232 11.48 17.98 -30.89
CA VAL A 232 10.57 16.83 -30.74
C VAL A 232 9.30 17.22 -29.96
N ALA A 233 8.16 16.64 -30.34
CA ALA A 233 6.92 16.71 -29.58
C ALA A 233 6.39 15.33 -29.20
N PHE A 234 5.77 15.21 -28.03
CA PHE A 234 5.19 13.95 -27.53
C PHE A 234 3.66 14.02 -27.48
N ILE A 235 2.98 13.29 -28.37
CA ILE A 235 1.55 13.45 -28.68
C ILE A 235 0.87 12.11 -29.07
N LYS A 236 -0.39 12.16 -29.51
CA LYS A 236 -1.11 11.04 -30.16
C LYS A 236 -0.99 11.15 -31.69
N PRO A 237 -1.05 10.05 -32.47
CA PRO A 237 -1.03 10.09 -33.94
C PRO A 237 -2.09 11.01 -34.57
N VAL A 238 -3.33 10.94 -34.08
CA VAL A 238 -4.48 11.72 -34.61
C VAL A 238 -4.23 13.24 -34.60
N THR A 239 -3.47 13.73 -33.61
CA THR A 239 -3.04 15.14 -33.51
C THR A 239 -2.39 15.67 -34.79
N ILE A 240 -1.64 14.82 -35.49
CA ILE A 240 -0.92 15.21 -36.70
C ILE A 240 -1.94 15.39 -37.83
N THR A 241 -2.78 14.39 -38.08
CA THR A 241 -3.83 14.46 -39.10
C THR A 241 -4.87 15.55 -38.84
N GLU A 242 -5.17 15.87 -37.58
CA GLU A 242 -6.02 17.01 -37.20
C GLU A 242 -5.42 18.36 -37.59
N ASN A 243 -4.08 18.47 -37.63
CA ASN A 243 -3.35 19.74 -37.75
C ASN A 243 -2.46 19.83 -39.01
N THR A 244 -2.64 18.95 -39.99
CA THR A 244 -1.97 18.99 -41.29
C THR A 244 -2.96 18.83 -42.45
N ASP A 245 -2.47 19.02 -43.67
CA ASP A 245 -3.12 18.66 -44.93
C ASP A 245 -4.49 19.34 -45.17
N GLY A 246 -4.71 20.47 -44.50
CA GLY A 246 -5.92 21.31 -44.60
C GLY A 246 -6.96 21.08 -43.50
N ASN A 247 -6.77 20.13 -42.59
CA ASN A 247 -7.77 19.80 -41.56
C ASN A 247 -7.88 20.85 -40.44
N ASN A 248 -6.83 21.64 -40.20
CA ASN A 248 -6.87 22.82 -39.35
C ASN A 248 -6.66 24.09 -40.19
N GLN A 249 -7.57 25.06 -40.04
CA GLN A 249 -7.61 26.32 -40.79
C GLN A 249 -6.91 27.49 -40.06
N ALA A 250 -6.32 27.25 -38.88
CA ALA A 250 -5.55 28.26 -38.16
C ALA A 250 -4.22 28.59 -38.86
N ASP A 251 -3.78 29.84 -38.80
CA ASP A 251 -2.63 30.38 -39.54
C ASP A 251 -1.32 29.59 -39.36
N TRP A 252 -1.11 28.96 -38.19
CA TRP A 252 0.08 28.15 -37.89
C TRP A 252 0.04 26.74 -38.50
N ALA A 253 -1.16 26.22 -38.78
CA ALA A 253 -1.40 24.85 -39.23
C ALA A 253 -1.74 24.73 -40.72
N ILE A 254 -2.34 25.77 -41.31
CA ILE A 254 -2.93 25.75 -42.66
C ILE A 254 -1.95 25.36 -43.78
N SER A 255 -0.64 25.57 -43.59
CA SER A 255 0.42 25.21 -44.54
C SER A 255 1.16 23.90 -44.22
N LEU A 256 0.88 23.25 -43.09
CA LEU A 256 1.57 22.04 -42.64
C LEU A 256 1.09 20.79 -43.41
N ARG A 257 2.00 19.87 -43.72
CA ARG A 257 1.69 18.59 -44.37
C ARG A 257 2.19 17.43 -43.53
N SER A 258 1.42 16.34 -43.42
CA SER A 258 1.82 15.16 -42.62
C SER A 258 3.15 14.55 -43.09
N GLN A 259 3.40 14.57 -44.40
CA GLN A 259 4.67 14.16 -45.02
C GLN A 259 5.91 14.91 -44.49
N ASP A 260 5.77 16.13 -43.96
CA ASP A 260 6.92 16.94 -43.52
C ASP A 260 7.42 16.53 -42.12
N PHE A 261 6.75 15.57 -41.49
CA PHE A 261 7.05 15.01 -40.17
C PHE A 261 7.42 13.52 -40.23
N GLN A 262 8.05 13.03 -39.16
CA GLN A 262 8.41 11.63 -38.93
C GLN A 262 8.25 11.25 -37.46
N LEU A 263 8.10 9.95 -37.20
CA LEU A 263 8.08 9.35 -35.87
C LEU A 263 9.49 8.90 -35.46
N LEU A 264 9.84 8.96 -34.18
CA LEU A 264 11.05 8.34 -33.61
C LEU A 264 10.71 6.97 -33.00
N CYS A 265 11.46 5.94 -33.36
CA CYS A 265 11.16 4.55 -32.99
C CYS A 265 12.12 4.02 -31.89
N LYS A 266 11.70 2.98 -31.14
CA LYS A 266 12.43 2.42 -29.98
C LYS A 266 13.76 1.73 -30.33
N ASP A 267 13.92 1.33 -31.59
CA ASP A 267 15.18 0.83 -32.17
C ASP A 267 16.15 1.95 -32.59
N ASN A 268 15.79 3.22 -32.34
CA ASN A 268 16.47 4.45 -32.77
C ASN A 268 16.32 4.80 -34.26
N THR A 269 15.45 4.12 -35.01
CA THR A 269 15.11 4.48 -36.40
C THR A 269 14.02 5.57 -36.46
N ARG A 270 13.58 5.89 -37.67
CA ARG A 270 12.47 6.82 -37.95
C ARG A 270 11.48 6.20 -38.92
N ALA A 271 10.20 6.45 -38.69
CA ALA A 271 9.10 5.99 -39.53
C ALA A 271 8.23 7.15 -40.03
N ASP A 272 7.39 6.89 -41.03
CA ASP A 272 6.38 7.84 -41.49
C ASP A 272 5.14 7.81 -40.57
N VAL A 273 4.38 8.91 -40.54
CA VAL A 273 3.27 9.14 -39.57
C VAL A 273 2.19 8.04 -39.58
N GLY A 274 1.96 7.41 -40.74
CA GLY A 274 1.02 6.29 -40.87
C GLY A 274 1.50 4.97 -40.25
N GLN A 275 2.76 4.87 -39.79
CA GLN A 275 3.37 3.65 -39.27
C GLN A 275 3.42 3.62 -37.72
N HIS A 276 2.54 4.36 -37.05
CA HIS A 276 2.57 4.52 -35.59
C HIS A 276 2.28 3.23 -34.82
N GLU A 277 1.53 2.27 -35.38
CA GLU A 277 1.31 0.95 -34.76
C GLU A 277 2.63 0.18 -34.50
N SER A 278 3.61 0.31 -35.41
CA SER A 278 4.95 -0.29 -35.26
C SER A 278 6.02 0.67 -34.75
N CYS A 279 5.81 1.98 -34.87
CA CYS A 279 6.69 3.03 -34.36
C CYS A 279 5.97 3.95 -33.35
N ASN A 280 5.87 3.47 -32.12
CA ASN A 280 5.37 4.21 -30.96
C ASN A 280 6.25 3.96 -29.72
N LEU A 281 5.98 4.72 -28.66
CA LEU A 281 6.60 4.53 -27.35
C LEU A 281 5.87 3.44 -26.57
N ALA A 282 4.55 3.58 -26.43
CA ALA A 282 3.65 2.56 -25.91
C ALA A 282 2.24 2.73 -26.52
N PHE A 283 1.47 1.64 -26.51
CA PHE A 283 0.01 1.72 -26.48
C PHE A 283 -0.43 2.10 -25.06
N VAL A 284 -1.48 2.90 -24.93
CA VAL A 284 -2.13 3.25 -23.68
C VAL A 284 -3.57 2.77 -23.78
N PRO A 285 -4.03 1.84 -22.92
CA PRO A 285 -5.41 1.34 -22.97
C PRO A 285 -6.41 2.38 -22.49
N SER A 286 -7.69 2.06 -22.64
CA SER A 286 -8.82 2.77 -22.04
C SER A 286 -8.93 2.49 -20.53
N HIS A 287 -9.98 3.02 -19.89
CA HIS A 287 -10.28 2.70 -18.50
C HIS A 287 -10.88 1.28 -18.41
N ALA A 288 -10.72 0.63 -17.26
CA ALA A 288 -11.26 -0.70 -17.00
C ALA A 288 -12.14 -0.72 -15.74
N VAL A 289 -13.23 -1.49 -15.81
CA VAL A 289 -13.98 -1.93 -14.63
C VAL A 289 -13.16 -3.01 -13.93
N MET A 290 -12.75 -2.74 -12.70
CA MET A 290 -11.89 -3.59 -11.89
C MET A 290 -12.68 -4.28 -10.77
N ALA A 291 -12.34 -5.54 -10.50
CA ALA A 291 -12.92 -6.37 -9.45
C ALA A 291 -11.82 -7.06 -8.61
N SER A 292 -12.15 -7.56 -7.42
CA SER A 292 -11.22 -8.39 -6.65
C SER A 292 -10.93 -9.71 -7.36
N LYS A 293 -9.67 -10.12 -7.43
CA LYS A 293 -9.26 -11.43 -7.98
C LYS A 293 -9.72 -12.60 -7.12
N ASN A 294 -10.10 -12.34 -5.87
CA ASN A 294 -10.57 -13.35 -4.92
C ASN A 294 -12.02 -13.79 -5.16
N PHE A 295 -12.73 -13.21 -6.13
CA PHE A 295 -14.07 -13.66 -6.53
C PHE A 295 -14.03 -14.92 -7.42
N ASP A 296 -14.97 -15.84 -7.20
CA ASP A 296 -15.20 -16.97 -8.10
C ASP A 296 -15.46 -16.50 -9.54
N SER A 297 -14.98 -17.26 -10.52
CA SER A 297 -15.18 -16.97 -11.95
C SER A 297 -16.66 -16.79 -12.34
N ALA A 298 -17.57 -17.50 -11.68
CA ALA A 298 -19.02 -17.35 -11.86
C ALA A 298 -19.58 -16.00 -11.38
N VAL A 299 -18.95 -15.37 -10.37
CA VAL A 299 -19.33 -14.03 -9.89
C VAL A 299 -18.81 -12.95 -10.85
N LEU A 300 -17.57 -13.10 -11.30
CA LEU A 300 -16.97 -12.21 -12.31
C LEU A 300 -17.75 -12.23 -13.64
N GLU A 301 -18.23 -13.41 -14.05
CA GLU A 301 -19.03 -13.58 -15.26
C GLU A 301 -20.45 -13.05 -15.13
N ASP A 302 -21.07 -13.19 -13.96
CA ASP A 302 -22.34 -12.54 -13.64
C ASP A 302 -22.20 -11.01 -13.68
N PHE A 303 -21.11 -10.44 -13.16
CA PHE A 303 -20.84 -9.00 -13.24
C PHE A 303 -20.73 -8.52 -14.70
N ARG A 304 -19.97 -9.22 -15.55
CA ARG A 304 -19.92 -8.94 -17.01
C ARG A 304 -21.30 -9.03 -17.65
N THR A 305 -22.05 -10.10 -17.38
CA THR A 305 -23.39 -10.34 -17.92
C THR A 305 -24.37 -9.20 -17.56
N VAL A 306 -24.35 -8.75 -16.30
CA VAL A 306 -25.21 -7.67 -15.81
C VAL A 306 -24.83 -6.32 -16.43
N LEU A 307 -23.54 -6.01 -16.55
CA LEU A 307 -23.07 -4.76 -17.16
C LEU A 307 -23.28 -4.75 -18.68
N GLY A 308 -23.06 -5.88 -19.36
CA GLY A 308 -23.42 -6.09 -20.75
C GLY A 308 -24.90 -5.83 -21.01
N ARG A 309 -25.78 -6.38 -20.17
CA ARG A 309 -27.22 -6.13 -20.27
C ARG A 309 -27.63 -4.69 -19.89
N ALA A 310 -26.87 -4.03 -19.01
CA ALA A 310 -27.09 -2.63 -18.67
C ALA A 310 -26.79 -1.69 -19.85
N GLN A 311 -25.66 -1.87 -20.55
CA GLN A 311 -25.33 -1.03 -21.70
C GLN A 311 -26.30 -1.23 -22.89
N GLU A 312 -26.85 -2.44 -23.10
CA GLU A 312 -27.93 -2.66 -24.07
C GLU A 312 -29.19 -1.83 -23.81
N LEU A 313 -29.45 -1.48 -22.54
CA LEU A 313 -30.63 -0.73 -22.11
C LEU A 313 -30.37 0.78 -21.97
N PHE A 314 -29.15 1.16 -21.58
CA PHE A 314 -28.82 2.50 -21.09
C PHE A 314 -27.63 3.17 -21.80
N GLY A 315 -26.91 2.47 -22.67
CA GLY A 315 -25.68 2.95 -23.32
C GLY A 315 -25.87 4.00 -24.41
N SER A 316 -27.10 4.20 -24.90
CA SER A 316 -27.45 5.31 -25.78
C SER A 316 -28.27 6.35 -25.03
N ASP A 317 -27.90 7.62 -25.12
CA ASP A 317 -28.61 8.75 -24.48
C ASP A 317 -30.03 8.98 -25.06
N THR A 318 -30.38 8.28 -26.13
CA THR A 318 -31.73 8.29 -26.75
C THR A 318 -32.61 7.13 -26.29
N ASN A 319 -32.17 6.33 -25.31
CA ASN A 319 -32.92 5.17 -24.83
C ASN A 319 -34.25 5.55 -24.13
N PRO A 320 -35.30 4.71 -24.22
CA PRO A 320 -36.60 4.99 -23.62
C PRO A 320 -36.66 4.66 -22.11
N ASN A 321 -35.58 4.16 -21.50
CA ASN A 321 -35.59 3.56 -20.16
C ASN A 321 -35.24 4.56 -19.05
N GLY A 322 -35.01 5.83 -19.38
CA GLY A 322 -34.94 6.94 -18.43
C GLY A 322 -33.61 7.13 -17.68
N PHE A 323 -32.54 6.45 -18.12
CA PHE A 323 -31.20 6.59 -17.56
C PHE A 323 -30.14 6.44 -18.65
N SER A 324 -29.19 7.37 -18.70
CA SER A 324 -28.00 7.29 -19.57
C SER A 324 -26.82 6.76 -18.75
N MET A 325 -26.18 5.69 -19.21
CA MET A 325 -25.07 5.05 -18.49
C MET A 325 -23.76 5.85 -18.61
N PHE A 326 -23.45 6.33 -19.81
CA PHE A 326 -22.19 7.02 -20.08
C PHE A 326 -22.30 8.53 -19.84
N ASP A 327 -23.34 9.22 -20.33
CA ASP A 327 -23.54 10.65 -20.05
C ASP A 327 -23.65 10.95 -18.53
N SER A 328 -23.03 12.06 -18.12
CA SER A 328 -23.04 12.59 -16.75
C SER A 328 -23.68 13.98 -16.64
N SER A 329 -24.14 14.57 -17.75
CA SER A 329 -24.58 15.98 -17.85
C SER A 329 -25.62 16.43 -16.83
N LEU A 330 -26.45 15.50 -16.35
CA LEU A 330 -27.52 15.75 -15.37
C LEU A 330 -27.01 15.93 -13.92
N TYR A 331 -25.80 15.46 -13.60
CA TYR A 331 -25.29 15.31 -12.22
C TYR A 331 -24.24 16.37 -11.84
N GLY A 332 -24.20 17.50 -12.55
CA GLY A 332 -23.32 18.64 -12.23
C GLY A 332 -21.82 18.44 -12.45
N ALA A 333 -21.38 17.26 -12.89
CA ALA A 333 -19.99 16.90 -13.16
C ALA A 333 -19.88 15.97 -14.39
N SER A 334 -18.65 15.66 -14.81
CA SER A 334 -18.36 14.89 -16.02
C SER A 334 -17.53 13.65 -15.70
N ASN A 335 -17.78 12.57 -16.43
CA ASN A 335 -17.11 11.26 -16.33
C ASN A 335 -17.37 10.52 -15.00
N LEU A 336 -18.62 10.47 -14.58
CA LEU A 336 -19.06 9.77 -13.36
C LEU A 336 -19.36 8.30 -13.68
N LEU A 337 -18.80 7.36 -12.91
CA LEU A 337 -18.80 5.89 -13.11
C LEU A 337 -18.07 5.40 -14.37
N PHE A 338 -18.14 6.15 -15.46
CA PHE A 338 -17.60 5.89 -16.78
C PHE A 338 -17.22 7.22 -17.45
N LYS A 339 -16.40 7.21 -18.51
CA LYS A 339 -16.17 8.40 -19.34
C LYS A 339 -17.44 8.76 -20.11
N ASP A 340 -17.70 10.07 -20.22
CA ASP A 340 -18.82 10.60 -21.02
C ASP A 340 -18.60 10.33 -22.53
N SER A 341 -17.38 9.97 -22.94
CA SER A 341 -17.02 9.58 -24.32
C SER A 341 -17.12 8.08 -24.61
N THR A 342 -17.48 7.25 -23.63
CA THR A 342 -17.63 5.80 -23.79
C THR A 342 -18.83 5.49 -24.68
N GLN A 343 -18.69 4.52 -25.57
CA GLN A 343 -19.74 4.09 -26.51
C GLN A 343 -20.29 2.71 -26.14
N MET A 344 -19.44 1.85 -25.59
CA MET A 344 -19.78 0.54 -25.05
C MET A 344 -18.67 0.06 -24.09
N LEU A 345 -18.97 -0.98 -23.33
CA LEU A 345 -18.01 -1.78 -22.57
C LEU A 345 -17.74 -3.09 -23.32
N GLU A 346 -16.49 -3.56 -23.29
CA GLU A 346 -16.05 -4.84 -23.86
C GLU A 346 -15.41 -5.71 -22.78
N ASP A 347 -15.58 -7.03 -22.82
CA ASP A 347 -15.07 -7.94 -21.78
C ASP A 347 -13.55 -8.05 -21.78
N VAL A 348 -12.93 -7.92 -20.60
CA VAL A 348 -11.51 -8.18 -20.38
C VAL A 348 -11.33 -9.54 -19.72
N THR A 349 -10.47 -10.36 -20.33
CA THR A 349 -10.11 -11.72 -19.87
C THR A 349 -8.63 -11.82 -19.48
N GLN A 350 -7.88 -10.71 -19.59
CA GLN A 350 -6.48 -10.63 -19.20
C GLN A 350 -6.33 -10.20 -17.74
N GLU A 351 -5.21 -10.58 -17.13
CA GLU A 351 -4.69 -9.96 -15.91
C GLU A 351 -4.32 -8.49 -16.17
N TYR A 352 -4.20 -7.68 -15.12
CA TYR A 352 -3.91 -6.25 -15.23
C TYR A 352 -2.62 -5.95 -16.02
N ASP A 353 -1.59 -6.79 -15.89
CA ASP A 353 -0.30 -6.58 -16.53
C ASP A 353 -0.34 -6.84 -18.05
N ALA A 354 -1.06 -7.89 -18.45
CA ALA A 354 -1.32 -8.23 -19.85
C ALA A 354 -2.33 -7.26 -20.50
N PHE A 355 -3.31 -6.74 -19.76
CA PHE A 355 -4.23 -5.68 -20.20
C PHE A 355 -3.50 -4.35 -20.45
N LEU A 356 -2.64 -3.93 -19.51
CA LEU A 356 -1.86 -2.70 -19.64
C LEU A 356 -0.76 -2.79 -20.71
N GLY A 357 -0.20 -3.99 -20.88
CA GLY A 357 0.86 -4.27 -21.85
C GLY A 357 2.25 -3.86 -21.35
N ALA A 358 3.24 -4.67 -21.70
CA ALA A 358 4.61 -4.55 -21.19
C ALA A 358 5.25 -3.17 -21.45
N ASP A 359 4.95 -2.54 -22.59
CA ASP A 359 5.46 -1.20 -22.92
C ASP A 359 4.91 -0.10 -21.98
N TYR A 360 3.62 -0.14 -21.64
CA TYR A 360 3.04 0.86 -20.75
C TYR A 360 3.52 0.68 -19.31
N LEU A 361 3.53 -0.56 -18.82
CA LEU A 361 4.11 -0.94 -17.54
C LEU A 361 5.58 -0.51 -17.40
N ALA A 362 6.37 -0.69 -18.45
CA ALA A 362 7.76 -0.22 -18.49
C ALA A 362 7.84 1.31 -18.27
N THR A 363 6.91 2.09 -18.83
CA THR A 363 6.90 3.54 -18.60
C THR A 363 6.47 3.92 -17.18
N LEU A 364 5.51 3.21 -16.57
CA LEU A 364 5.13 3.44 -15.17
C LEU A 364 6.31 3.14 -14.22
N LYS A 365 7.00 2.01 -14.42
CA LYS A 365 8.21 1.64 -13.68
C LYS A 365 9.34 2.65 -13.85
N GLY A 366 9.53 3.15 -15.07
CA GLY A 366 10.50 4.21 -15.37
C GLY A 366 10.25 5.50 -14.57
N LEU A 367 9.00 5.93 -14.40
CA LEU A 367 8.65 7.09 -13.56
C LEU A 367 8.93 6.82 -12.07
N GLY A 368 8.83 5.56 -11.63
CA GLY A 368 9.15 5.13 -10.27
C GLY A 368 10.65 5.08 -9.95
N LYS A 369 11.54 5.17 -10.96
CA LYS A 369 12.99 4.95 -10.75
C LYS A 369 13.65 5.96 -9.79
N CYS A 370 14.69 5.45 -9.13
CA CYS A 370 15.56 6.17 -8.21
C CYS A 370 17.00 6.19 -8.72
N PRO A 371 17.87 7.10 -8.23
CA PRO A 371 19.28 7.12 -8.58
C PRO A 371 20.02 5.87 -8.08
N ASN A 372 20.75 5.19 -8.98
CA ASN A 372 21.53 3.99 -8.65
C ASN A 372 22.51 4.22 -7.49
N GLY A 373 22.57 3.27 -6.55
CA GLY A 373 23.47 3.34 -5.39
C GLY A 373 23.02 4.29 -4.29
N THR A 374 21.79 4.79 -4.33
CA THR A 374 21.14 5.49 -3.20
C THR A 374 20.31 4.52 -2.36
N LEU A 375 20.12 4.87 -1.09
CA LEU A 375 19.28 4.13 -0.15
C LEU A 375 17.86 4.72 -0.17
N ARG A 376 16.87 3.93 -0.59
CA ARG A 376 15.52 4.42 -0.87
C ARG A 376 14.63 4.31 0.36
N TRP A 377 14.48 5.42 1.08
CA TRP A 377 13.49 5.50 2.15
C TRP A 377 12.11 5.71 1.55
N CYS A 378 11.13 4.91 1.96
CA CYS A 378 9.74 5.00 1.58
C CYS A 378 8.97 5.86 2.59
N ALA A 379 8.37 6.93 2.09
CA ALA A 379 7.53 7.86 2.82
C ALA A 379 6.05 7.61 2.49
N ILE A 380 5.16 7.63 3.47
CA ILE A 380 3.72 7.33 3.28
C ILE A 380 2.86 8.59 3.06
N SER A 381 3.49 9.76 2.88
CA SER A 381 2.82 11.04 2.60
C SER A 381 3.79 12.10 2.06
N ALA A 382 3.23 13.18 1.48
CA ALA A 382 4.02 14.33 1.02
C ALA A 382 4.77 15.04 2.17
N GLN A 383 4.18 15.07 3.37
CA GLN A 383 4.80 15.60 4.59
C GLN A 383 6.00 14.74 5.00
N GLU A 384 5.87 13.41 4.95
CA GLU A 384 7.00 12.52 5.16
C GLU A 384 8.06 12.65 4.07
N LYS A 385 7.68 12.75 2.79
CA LYS A 385 8.64 12.95 1.68
C LYS A 385 9.42 14.26 1.88
N SER A 386 8.78 15.30 2.40
CA SER A 386 9.43 16.56 2.81
C SER A 386 10.43 16.36 3.96
N LYS A 387 10.05 15.67 5.05
CA LYS A 387 10.97 15.33 6.15
C LYS A 387 12.12 14.43 5.67
N CYS A 388 11.86 13.51 4.75
CA CYS A 388 12.88 12.67 4.13
C CYS A 388 13.85 13.50 3.28
N ARG A 389 13.37 14.48 2.48
CA ARG A 389 14.23 15.38 1.72
C ARG A 389 15.14 16.21 2.64
N ALA A 390 14.63 16.64 3.80
CA ALA A 390 15.44 17.29 4.83
C ALA A 390 16.46 16.33 5.48
N MET A 391 16.07 15.07 5.77
CA MET A 391 16.96 14.02 6.26
C MET A 391 18.11 13.75 5.28
N LYS A 392 17.77 13.56 3.99
CA LYS A 392 18.71 13.41 2.87
C LYS A 392 19.71 14.57 2.79
N ALA A 393 19.22 15.81 2.86
CA ALA A 393 20.08 17.00 2.83
C ALA A 393 21.05 17.06 4.03
N ALA A 394 20.57 16.76 5.23
CA ALA A 394 21.38 16.75 6.44
C ALA A 394 22.43 15.63 6.43
N PHE A 395 22.03 14.40 6.07
CA PHE A 395 22.92 13.24 6.00
C PHE A 395 24.02 13.45 4.96
N SER A 396 23.65 13.96 3.77
CA SER A 396 24.62 14.28 2.72
C SER A 396 25.56 15.43 3.12
N GLY A 397 25.05 16.45 3.81
CA GLY A 397 25.85 17.54 4.37
C GLY A 397 26.85 17.10 5.46
N ALA A 398 26.51 16.04 6.21
CA ALA A 398 27.40 15.38 7.17
C ALA A 398 28.32 14.31 6.54
N GLY A 399 28.22 14.05 5.23
CA GLY A 399 29.02 13.03 4.54
C GLY A 399 28.62 11.58 4.86
N ILE A 400 27.42 11.35 5.39
CA ILE A 400 26.88 10.00 5.61
C ILE A 400 26.59 9.36 4.25
N THR A 401 27.03 8.12 4.03
CA THR A 401 26.89 7.41 2.75
C THR A 401 26.50 5.94 2.93
N PRO A 402 25.76 5.31 1.98
CA PRO A 402 25.20 5.88 0.75
C PRO A 402 24.18 7.00 0.98
N ASN A 403 24.03 7.89 -0.01
CA ASN A 403 23.04 8.96 0.03
C ASN A 403 21.63 8.37 0.07
N ILE A 404 20.73 9.00 0.84
CA ILE A 404 19.30 8.65 0.85
C ILE A 404 18.61 9.23 -0.39
N SER A 405 17.58 8.55 -0.89
CA SER A 405 16.58 9.07 -1.83
C SER A 405 15.17 8.79 -1.31
N CYS A 406 14.21 9.65 -1.64
CA CYS A 406 12.91 9.68 -0.98
C CYS A 406 11.80 9.19 -1.93
N TYR A 407 11.56 7.88 -1.88
CA TYR A 407 10.42 7.23 -2.53
C TYR A 407 9.16 7.55 -1.73
N GLU A 408 8.00 7.65 -2.38
CA GLU A 408 6.70 7.86 -1.73
C GLU A 408 5.72 6.78 -2.18
N SER A 409 4.97 6.23 -1.23
CA SER A 409 3.91 5.25 -1.47
C SER A 409 2.66 5.65 -0.68
N TYR A 410 1.53 4.98 -0.93
CA TYR A 410 0.22 5.42 -0.41
C TYR A 410 -0.09 4.94 1.02
N SER A 411 0.67 3.97 1.53
CA SER A 411 0.58 3.46 2.90
C SER A 411 1.86 2.72 3.29
N ALA A 412 1.97 2.36 4.57
CA ALA A 412 3.07 1.53 5.07
C ALA A 412 3.04 0.11 4.45
N ASP A 413 1.85 -0.43 4.20
CA ASP A 413 1.67 -1.69 3.46
C ASP A 413 2.18 -1.62 2.03
N ALA A 414 1.83 -0.55 1.30
CA ALA A 414 2.31 -0.33 -0.05
C ALA A 414 3.85 -0.17 -0.05
N CYS A 415 4.42 0.55 0.93
CA CYS A 415 5.87 0.58 1.15
C CYS A 415 6.47 -0.81 1.39
N ALA A 416 5.81 -1.71 2.14
CA ALA A 416 6.31 -3.07 2.38
C ALA A 416 6.26 -3.95 1.11
N VAL A 417 5.24 -3.79 0.27
CA VAL A 417 5.15 -4.39 -1.07
C VAL A 417 6.24 -3.83 -2.00
N ASP A 418 6.44 -2.51 -2.02
CA ASP A 418 7.46 -1.82 -2.82
C ASP A 418 8.89 -2.21 -2.41
N ILE A 419 9.12 -2.44 -1.11
CA ILE A 419 10.38 -2.97 -0.60
C ILE A 419 10.61 -4.41 -1.06
N ALA A 420 9.59 -5.26 -1.02
CA ALA A 420 9.68 -6.65 -1.50
C ALA A 420 9.88 -6.73 -3.03
N GLY A 421 9.31 -5.79 -3.79
CA GLY A 421 9.54 -5.62 -5.23
C GLY A 421 10.89 -5.02 -5.61
N ASP A 422 11.73 -4.66 -4.63
CA ASP A 422 12.98 -3.90 -4.80
C ASP A 422 12.78 -2.55 -5.52
N GLU A 423 11.62 -1.90 -5.34
CA GLU A 423 11.34 -0.52 -5.77
C GLU A 423 11.78 0.50 -4.69
N ALA A 424 11.62 0.15 -3.40
CA ALA A 424 12.15 0.85 -2.24
C ALA A 424 13.11 -0.03 -1.40
N ASP A 425 13.72 0.53 -0.34
CA ASP A 425 14.64 -0.20 0.55
C ASP A 425 14.21 -0.23 2.02
N LEU A 426 13.63 0.85 2.56
CA LEU A 426 13.36 1.03 4.00
C LEU A 426 12.05 1.75 4.28
N VAL A 427 11.36 1.36 5.36
CA VAL A 427 10.23 2.07 5.98
C VAL A 427 10.17 1.71 7.48
N SER A 428 9.59 2.55 8.34
CA SER A 428 9.25 2.18 9.72
C SER A 428 7.81 1.64 9.77
N LEU A 429 7.63 0.38 10.17
CA LEU A 429 6.32 -0.27 10.30
C LEU A 429 5.90 -0.38 11.77
N ASP A 430 4.59 -0.38 12.04
CA ASP A 430 4.02 -0.89 13.29
C ASP A 430 4.14 -2.42 13.38
N GLY A 431 3.91 -2.97 14.58
CA GLY A 431 3.95 -4.42 14.81
C GLY A 431 2.85 -5.20 14.08
N GLY A 432 1.70 -4.59 13.77
CA GLY A 432 0.63 -5.20 12.96
C GLY A 432 1.03 -5.32 11.49
N GLU A 433 1.47 -4.22 10.89
CA GLU A 433 2.03 -4.17 9.53
C GLU A 433 3.22 -5.14 9.38
N LEU A 434 4.17 -5.13 10.32
CA LEU A 434 5.29 -6.09 10.35
C LEU A 434 4.84 -7.54 10.59
N TYR A 435 3.67 -7.80 11.17
CA TYR A 435 3.15 -9.17 11.23
C TYR A 435 2.75 -9.66 9.84
N GLU A 436 1.91 -8.90 9.14
CA GLU A 436 1.35 -9.23 7.83
C GLU A 436 2.44 -9.44 6.77
N HIS A 437 3.24 -8.42 6.49
CA HIS A 437 4.31 -8.50 5.48
C HIS A 437 5.49 -9.37 5.96
N GLY A 438 5.59 -9.63 7.26
CA GLY A 438 6.59 -10.53 7.86
C GLY A 438 6.26 -12.01 7.63
N ARG A 439 5.03 -12.45 7.87
CA ARG A 439 4.59 -13.85 7.69
C ARG A 439 4.58 -14.28 6.22
N GLU A 440 4.34 -13.34 5.30
CA GLU A 440 4.45 -13.57 3.85
C GLU A 440 5.90 -13.63 3.34
N GLY A 441 6.90 -13.32 4.18
CA GLY A 441 8.31 -13.28 3.78
C GLY A 441 8.67 -12.07 2.90
N ARG A 442 7.85 -11.01 2.87
CA ARG A 442 8.14 -9.77 2.16
C ARG A 442 9.26 -8.99 2.86
N VAL A 443 9.08 -8.70 4.16
CA VAL A 443 9.99 -7.83 4.93
C VAL A 443 10.57 -8.48 6.20
N ALA A 444 11.70 -7.96 6.66
CA ALA A 444 12.34 -8.31 7.92
C ALA A 444 12.79 -7.04 8.67
N PRO A 445 12.68 -7.00 10.01
CA PRO A 445 13.15 -5.86 10.79
C PRO A 445 14.68 -5.81 10.83
N ILE A 446 15.23 -4.59 10.92
CA ILE A 446 16.67 -4.34 11.11
C ILE A 446 16.96 -3.42 12.30
N LEU A 447 16.08 -2.47 12.62
CA LEU A 447 16.18 -1.57 13.78
C LEU A 447 14.79 -1.36 14.40
N ALA A 448 14.72 -1.06 15.69
CA ALA A 448 13.48 -0.76 16.42
C ALA A 448 13.56 0.59 17.14
N GLU A 449 12.43 1.30 17.18
CA GLU A 449 12.30 2.59 17.87
C GLU A 449 12.21 2.40 19.40
N ASP A 450 13.21 2.86 20.13
CA ASP A 450 13.21 2.86 21.60
C ASP A 450 12.59 4.14 22.14
N TYR A 451 11.52 3.99 22.93
CA TYR A 451 10.79 5.07 23.60
C TYR A 451 11.22 5.28 25.06
N GLY A 452 12.40 4.77 25.45
CA GLY A 452 12.93 4.87 26.80
C GLY A 452 12.25 3.94 27.81
N THR A 453 11.79 2.76 27.37
CA THR A 453 10.92 1.88 28.17
C THR A 453 11.63 1.15 29.31
N GLY A 454 12.97 1.25 29.40
CA GLY A 454 13.77 0.42 30.31
C GLY A 454 13.81 -1.06 29.88
N ASP A 455 13.64 -1.33 28.59
CA ASP A 455 13.93 -2.63 27.97
C ASP A 455 14.93 -2.43 26.81
N PRO A 456 16.13 -3.04 26.86
CA PRO A 456 17.15 -2.85 25.82
C PRO A 456 16.75 -3.41 24.44
N THR A 457 15.64 -4.16 24.35
CA THR A 457 15.09 -4.65 23.07
C THR A 457 14.08 -3.70 22.43
N ALA A 458 13.92 -2.47 22.94
CA ALA A 458 12.95 -1.47 22.44
C ALA A 458 11.52 -2.04 22.38
N ARG A 459 11.04 -2.53 23.53
CA ARG A 459 9.74 -3.22 23.69
C ARG A 459 9.01 -2.73 24.94
N TYR A 460 7.69 -2.94 24.98
CA TYR A 460 6.86 -2.55 26.11
C TYR A 460 5.79 -3.61 26.42
N TRP A 461 5.25 -3.59 27.62
CA TRP A 461 4.21 -4.52 28.04
C TRP A 461 2.82 -3.88 27.92
N GLY A 462 1.88 -4.61 27.32
CA GLY A 462 0.46 -4.30 27.32
C GLY A 462 -0.21 -4.87 28.57
N VAL A 463 -1.00 -4.08 29.29
CA VAL A 463 -1.55 -4.41 30.61
C VAL A 463 -3.01 -4.00 30.73
N ALA A 464 -3.78 -4.75 31.53
CA ALA A 464 -5.13 -4.40 31.95
C ALA A 464 -5.06 -3.73 33.34
N VAL A 465 -5.40 -2.44 33.40
CA VAL A 465 -5.37 -1.62 34.62
C VAL A 465 -6.78 -1.51 35.20
N VAL A 466 -6.91 -1.60 36.52
CA VAL A 466 -8.15 -1.37 37.28
C VAL A 466 -7.89 -0.51 38.51
N LYS A 467 -8.93 0.14 39.05
CA LYS A 467 -8.85 0.77 40.38
C LYS A 467 -8.67 -0.30 41.45
N ARG A 468 -7.83 -0.04 42.46
CA ARG A 468 -7.57 -0.97 43.59
C ARG A 468 -8.82 -1.26 44.42
N SER A 469 -9.82 -0.36 44.38
CA SER A 469 -11.13 -0.53 45.01
C SER A 469 -12.03 -1.57 44.34
N SER A 470 -11.75 -1.99 43.10
CA SER A 470 -12.52 -3.07 42.45
C SER A 470 -12.12 -4.44 42.98
N SER A 471 -13.04 -5.41 42.98
CA SER A 471 -12.81 -6.76 43.52
C SER A 471 -12.65 -7.86 42.45
N PHE A 472 -12.71 -7.50 41.17
CA PHE A 472 -12.82 -8.45 40.05
C PHE A 472 -11.46 -8.76 39.40
N THR A 473 -11.35 -9.90 38.71
CA THR A 473 -10.12 -10.41 38.06
C THR A 473 -10.20 -10.34 36.54
N ILE A 474 -9.17 -10.80 35.82
CA ILE A 474 -9.21 -10.95 34.36
C ILE A 474 -10.28 -11.96 33.89
N ASN A 475 -10.80 -12.81 34.77
CA ASN A 475 -11.84 -13.80 34.47
C ASN A 475 -13.26 -13.22 34.57
N ASP A 476 -13.40 -12.03 35.17
CA ASP A 476 -14.66 -11.42 35.56
C ASP A 476 -15.00 -10.20 34.66
N LEU A 477 -14.53 -10.22 33.41
CA LEU A 477 -14.61 -9.08 32.48
C LEU A 477 -15.92 -8.99 31.68
N GLU A 478 -16.69 -10.07 31.61
CA GLU A 478 -18.01 -10.07 30.96
C GLU A 478 -18.96 -9.05 31.62
N GLY A 479 -19.69 -8.30 30.80
CA GLY A 479 -20.60 -7.24 31.24
C GLY A 479 -19.92 -6.00 31.86
N LYS A 480 -18.59 -5.98 32.00
CA LYS A 480 -17.86 -4.78 32.49
C LYS A 480 -17.84 -3.66 31.46
N LYS A 481 -17.41 -2.50 31.92
CA LYS A 481 -17.13 -1.32 31.11
C LYS A 481 -15.64 -1.22 30.76
N SER A 482 -15.30 -1.00 29.50
CA SER A 482 -13.90 -1.06 29.03
C SER A 482 -13.41 0.21 28.32
N CYS A 483 -12.17 0.59 28.61
CA CYS A 483 -11.48 1.75 28.02
C CYS A 483 -10.32 1.27 27.14
N HIS A 484 -10.37 1.59 25.84
CA HIS A 484 -9.40 1.14 24.84
C HIS A 484 -8.68 2.34 24.19
N THR A 485 -7.40 2.20 23.81
CA THR A 485 -6.61 3.31 23.23
C THR A 485 -7.00 3.67 21.78
N GLY A 486 -7.84 2.85 21.16
CA GLY A 486 -8.32 2.94 19.78
C GLY A 486 -8.53 1.55 19.17
N TYR A 487 -9.40 1.45 18.16
CA TYR A 487 -9.61 0.24 17.37
C TYR A 487 -8.30 -0.24 16.72
N MET A 488 -8.08 -1.55 16.65
CA MET A 488 -6.87 -2.22 16.12
C MET A 488 -5.51 -1.78 16.70
N ARG A 489 -5.46 -0.98 17.77
CA ARG A 489 -4.18 -0.58 18.40
C ARG A 489 -3.60 -1.70 19.27
N SER A 490 -2.29 -1.92 19.19
CA SER A 490 -1.59 -3.10 19.72
C SER A 490 -1.92 -3.42 21.19
N ALA A 491 -1.76 -2.45 22.10
CA ALA A 491 -2.04 -2.63 23.54
C ALA A 491 -3.50 -2.41 23.94
N GLY A 492 -4.25 -1.62 23.17
CA GLY A 492 -5.60 -1.19 23.53
C GLY A 492 -6.69 -2.11 22.99
N TRP A 493 -6.43 -2.80 21.88
CA TRP A 493 -7.40 -3.65 21.20
C TRP A 493 -6.81 -5.02 20.86
N VAL A 494 -5.69 -5.07 20.12
CA VAL A 494 -5.16 -6.33 19.57
C VAL A 494 -4.86 -7.35 20.67
N VAL A 495 -3.96 -7.01 21.59
CA VAL A 495 -3.61 -7.89 22.71
C VAL A 495 -4.81 -8.25 23.59
N PRO A 496 -5.60 -7.30 24.15
CA PRO A 496 -6.67 -7.66 25.07
C PRO A 496 -7.81 -8.44 24.41
N ILE A 497 -8.25 -8.07 23.20
CA ILE A 497 -9.35 -8.79 22.53
C ILE A 497 -8.86 -10.14 22.01
N GLY A 498 -7.68 -10.20 21.38
CA GLY A 498 -7.08 -11.46 20.93
C GLY A 498 -6.81 -12.43 22.08
N PHE A 499 -6.41 -11.94 23.27
CA PHE A 499 -6.28 -12.75 24.49
C PHE A 499 -7.63 -13.36 24.93
N LEU A 500 -8.68 -12.54 25.01
CA LEU A 500 -10.01 -12.98 25.45
C LEU A 500 -10.65 -13.98 24.47
N ILE A 501 -10.44 -13.82 23.16
CA ILE A 501 -10.93 -14.80 22.17
C ILE A 501 -10.11 -16.09 22.21
N ASN A 502 -8.77 -16.03 22.28
CA ASN A 502 -7.92 -17.23 22.38
C ASN A 502 -8.20 -18.05 23.66
N ARG A 503 -8.64 -17.40 24.74
CA ARG A 503 -9.08 -18.09 25.97
C ARG A 503 -10.51 -18.63 25.89
N GLY A 504 -11.30 -18.17 24.92
CA GLY A 504 -12.70 -18.56 24.71
C GLY A 504 -13.73 -17.75 25.51
N ASP A 505 -13.35 -16.60 26.09
CA ASP A 505 -14.28 -15.71 26.79
C ASP A 505 -15.19 -14.95 25.79
N ILE A 506 -14.61 -14.54 24.66
CA ILE A 506 -15.32 -13.90 23.55
C ILE A 506 -15.44 -14.90 22.41
N VAL A 507 -16.67 -15.33 22.10
CA VAL A 507 -16.95 -16.28 21.02
C VAL A 507 -17.49 -15.52 19.81
N SER A 508 -16.68 -15.38 18.76
CA SER A 508 -17.11 -14.83 17.46
C SER A 508 -18.09 -15.80 16.78
N SER A 509 -19.38 -15.64 17.09
CA SER A 509 -20.45 -16.55 16.67
C SER A 509 -20.91 -16.37 15.22
N HIS A 510 -20.56 -15.24 14.58
CA HIS A 510 -21.03 -14.85 13.26
C HIS A 510 -19.90 -14.29 12.40
N ALA A 511 -19.44 -15.08 11.41
CA ALA A 511 -18.67 -14.62 10.24
C ALA A 511 -17.52 -13.64 10.52
N CYS A 512 -16.81 -13.81 11.64
CA CYS A 512 -15.67 -12.98 12.05
C CYS A 512 -15.97 -11.50 12.33
N ASP A 513 -17.21 -11.17 12.72
CA ASP A 513 -17.55 -9.84 13.24
C ASP A 513 -17.03 -9.65 14.68
N ILE A 514 -15.72 -9.36 14.80
CA ILE A 514 -15.07 -9.10 16.08
C ILE A 514 -15.68 -7.89 16.81
N PRO A 515 -15.94 -6.72 16.18
CA PRO A 515 -16.57 -5.59 16.86
C PRO A 515 -17.90 -5.99 17.52
N ARG A 516 -18.75 -6.78 16.84
CA ARG A 516 -19.99 -7.29 17.42
C ARG A 516 -19.74 -8.19 18.63
N ALA A 517 -18.86 -9.17 18.52
CA ALA A 517 -18.55 -10.08 19.62
C ALA A 517 -17.99 -9.35 20.87
N VAL A 518 -17.21 -8.29 20.66
CA VAL A 518 -16.71 -7.42 21.76
C VAL A 518 -17.83 -6.57 22.36
N GLY A 519 -18.75 -6.06 21.54
CA GLY A 519 -19.92 -5.28 21.98
C GLY A 519 -21.01 -6.13 22.66
N GLU A 520 -21.04 -7.44 22.40
CA GLU A 520 -21.85 -8.42 23.14
C GLU A 520 -21.22 -8.77 24.50
N PHE A 521 -19.88 -8.78 24.60
CA PHE A 521 -19.14 -9.14 25.83
C PHE A 521 -19.01 -7.98 26.85
N PHE A 522 -18.65 -6.77 26.41
CA PHE A 522 -18.60 -5.59 27.29
C PHE A 522 -19.92 -4.81 27.23
N SER A 523 -20.45 -4.38 28.38
CA SER A 523 -21.75 -3.70 28.41
C SER A 523 -21.71 -2.32 27.75
N GLN A 524 -20.60 -1.59 27.94
CA GLN A 524 -20.29 -0.32 27.31
C GLN A 524 -18.78 -0.18 27.20
N SER A 525 -18.28 0.46 26.14
CA SER A 525 -16.85 0.74 25.97
C SER A 525 -16.60 2.17 25.47
N CYS A 526 -15.33 2.57 25.49
CA CYS A 526 -14.82 3.55 24.54
C CYS A 526 -13.73 2.90 23.68
N VAL A 527 -14.00 2.78 22.38
CA VAL A 527 -13.11 2.23 21.34
C VAL A 527 -12.94 3.26 20.22
N PRO A 528 -12.07 4.27 20.40
CA PRO A 528 -11.86 5.33 19.42
C PRO A 528 -11.55 4.78 18.02
N GLY A 529 -12.32 5.20 17.01
CA GLY A 529 -12.17 4.77 15.62
C GLY A 529 -13.09 3.64 15.16
N VAL A 530 -13.77 2.91 16.05
CA VAL A 530 -14.51 1.69 15.65
C VAL A 530 -15.78 1.96 14.82
N LEU A 531 -16.31 3.19 14.84
CA LEU A 531 -17.47 3.61 14.04
C LEU A 531 -17.10 4.51 12.85
N GLU A 532 -15.81 4.68 12.53
CA GLU A 532 -15.42 5.38 11.30
C GLU A 532 -15.87 4.59 10.07
N PRO A 533 -16.31 5.23 8.96
CA PRO A 533 -16.76 4.52 7.76
C PRO A 533 -15.75 3.50 7.21
N SER A 534 -14.45 3.79 7.31
CA SER A 534 -13.36 2.89 6.91
C SER A 534 -13.18 1.64 7.80
N ASN A 535 -13.70 1.67 9.04
CA ASN A 535 -13.68 0.56 10.00
C ASN A 535 -15.07 -0.07 10.20
N ASN A 536 -16.13 0.57 9.67
CA ASN A 536 -17.54 0.24 9.84
C ASN A 536 -18.33 0.43 8.52
N PRO A 537 -17.89 -0.18 7.40
CA PRO A 537 -18.39 0.10 6.04
C PRO A 537 -19.89 -0.21 5.86
N PHE A 538 -20.40 -1.17 6.63
CA PHE A 538 -21.78 -1.63 6.57
C PHE A 538 -22.66 -0.99 7.65
N ASN A 539 -22.10 -0.09 8.47
CA ASN A 539 -22.70 0.45 9.69
C ASN A 539 -23.28 -0.63 10.62
N THR A 540 -22.47 -1.66 10.89
CA THR A 540 -22.82 -2.85 11.67
C THR A 540 -22.15 -2.93 13.05
N ASN A 541 -21.07 -2.19 13.27
CA ASN A 541 -20.33 -2.22 14.53
C ASN A 541 -21.19 -1.61 15.67
N PRO A 542 -21.28 -2.22 16.86
CA PRO A 542 -22.21 -1.76 17.90
C PRO A 542 -21.92 -0.36 18.48
N ASP A 543 -22.97 0.46 18.60
CA ASP A 543 -22.92 1.79 19.25
C ASP A 543 -22.37 1.76 20.68
N ASN A 544 -22.57 0.65 21.42
CA ASN A 544 -22.11 0.56 22.81
C ASN A 544 -20.57 0.56 22.93
N LEU A 545 -19.83 0.25 21.86
CA LEU A 545 -18.38 0.39 21.81
C LEU A 545 -17.89 1.84 21.89
N CYS A 546 -18.77 2.81 21.57
CA CYS A 546 -18.52 4.25 21.69
C CYS A 546 -19.33 4.91 22.81
N ALA A 547 -20.09 4.14 23.62
CA ALA A 547 -20.99 4.70 24.62
C ALA A 547 -20.26 5.55 25.68
N LEU A 548 -19.08 5.12 26.13
CA LEU A 548 -18.29 5.78 27.16
C LEU A 548 -17.40 6.92 26.63
N CYS A 549 -17.24 7.04 25.31
CA CYS A 549 -16.38 8.06 24.71
C CYS A 549 -16.91 9.48 24.99
N ARG A 550 -15.99 10.41 25.23
CA ARG A 550 -16.25 11.72 25.85
C ARG A 550 -16.24 12.89 24.87
N GLY A 551 -15.80 12.70 23.62
CA GLY A 551 -15.85 13.72 22.59
C GLY A 551 -17.28 14.18 22.28
N GLU A 552 -17.42 15.41 21.77
CA GLU A 552 -18.71 16.03 21.46
C GLU A 552 -18.91 16.18 19.95
N GLY A 553 -20.16 16.00 19.50
CA GLY A 553 -20.55 16.08 18.09
C GLY A 553 -19.71 15.14 17.22
N GLU A 554 -19.19 15.65 16.11
CA GLU A 554 -18.32 14.93 15.17
C GLU A 554 -17.01 14.42 15.79
N ASN A 555 -16.62 14.88 16.98
CA ASN A 555 -15.40 14.42 17.66
C ASN A 555 -15.63 13.21 18.58
N LYS A 556 -16.88 12.81 18.83
CA LYS A 556 -17.16 11.63 19.68
C LYS A 556 -16.58 10.37 19.05
N CYS A 557 -15.82 9.61 19.84
CA CYS A 557 -15.22 8.33 19.45
C CYS A 557 -14.25 8.41 18.26
N LYS A 558 -13.76 9.59 17.88
CA LYS A 558 -12.80 9.72 16.77
C LYS A 558 -11.42 9.15 17.14
N PRO A 559 -10.66 8.57 16.19
CA PRO A 559 -9.35 7.98 16.44
C PRO A 559 -8.23 9.05 16.57
N ASN A 560 -8.54 10.23 17.11
CA ASN A 560 -7.65 11.38 17.19
C ASN A 560 -7.76 12.10 18.55
N HIS A 561 -6.94 13.14 18.76
CA HIS A 561 -6.83 13.85 20.03
C HIS A 561 -8.05 14.71 20.43
N ASN A 562 -9.06 14.83 19.57
CA ASN A 562 -10.30 15.53 19.90
C ASN A 562 -11.27 14.67 20.73
N GLU A 563 -11.09 13.35 20.73
CA GLU A 563 -11.73 12.42 21.66
C GLU A 563 -10.90 12.35 22.95
N PRO A 564 -11.39 12.88 24.10
CA PRO A 564 -10.59 12.95 25.33
C PRO A 564 -10.20 11.59 25.93
N TYR A 565 -10.84 10.50 25.49
CA TYR A 565 -10.52 9.13 25.88
C TYR A 565 -9.68 8.36 24.83
N ALA A 566 -9.18 9.02 23.79
CA ALA A 566 -8.31 8.38 22.80
C ALA A 566 -6.85 8.24 23.27
N GLY A 567 -6.17 7.22 22.73
CA GLY A 567 -4.76 6.94 23.04
C GLY A 567 -4.55 6.36 24.44
N TYR A 568 -3.28 6.27 24.85
CA TYR A 568 -2.89 5.67 26.12
C TYR A 568 -3.44 6.45 27.32
N ASP A 569 -3.19 7.76 27.35
CA ASP A 569 -3.59 8.62 28.47
C ASP A 569 -5.11 8.78 28.53
N GLY A 570 -5.78 8.86 27.37
CA GLY A 570 -7.25 8.89 27.29
C GLY A 570 -7.93 7.61 27.77
N ALA A 571 -7.41 6.43 27.39
CA ALA A 571 -7.94 5.16 27.89
C ALA A 571 -7.74 5.00 29.41
N PHE A 572 -6.59 5.45 29.95
CA PHE A 572 -6.40 5.50 31.39
C PHE A 572 -7.31 6.54 32.06
N ARG A 573 -7.48 7.73 31.46
CA ARG A 573 -8.41 8.78 31.94
C ARG A 573 -9.85 8.30 32.03
N CYS A 574 -10.31 7.50 31.07
CA CYS A 574 -11.63 6.85 31.07
C CYS A 574 -11.84 5.96 32.31
N LEU A 575 -10.79 5.31 32.81
CA LEU A 575 -10.80 4.61 34.11
C LEU A 575 -10.70 5.58 35.29
N VAL A 576 -9.80 6.57 35.25
CA VAL A 576 -9.63 7.57 36.33
C VAL A 576 -10.96 8.28 36.65
N GLU A 577 -11.69 8.72 35.62
CA GLU A 577 -12.95 9.46 35.72
C GLU A 577 -14.20 8.58 35.94
N ASP A 578 -14.03 7.30 36.32
CA ASP A 578 -15.12 6.33 36.61
C ASP A 578 -16.09 6.06 35.44
N SER A 579 -15.67 6.34 34.20
CA SER A 579 -16.45 5.99 33.00
C SER A 579 -16.40 4.50 32.70
N GLY A 580 -15.24 3.85 32.88
CA GLY A 580 -15.04 2.40 32.70
C GLY A 580 -14.38 1.69 33.90
N ASP A 581 -14.57 0.37 33.97
CA ASP A 581 -14.08 -0.49 35.06
C ASP A 581 -12.61 -0.92 34.85
N VAL A 582 -12.19 -1.07 33.58
CA VAL A 582 -10.87 -1.54 33.15
C VAL A 582 -10.33 -0.69 32.00
N ALA A 583 -9.03 -0.41 31.99
CA ALA A 583 -8.33 0.24 30.88
C ALA A 583 -7.20 -0.64 30.33
N PHE A 584 -7.16 -0.82 29.01
CA PHE A 584 -6.10 -1.58 28.33
C PHE A 584 -5.06 -0.62 27.74
N VAL A 585 -3.86 -0.61 28.34
CA VAL A 585 -2.81 0.42 28.09
C VAL A 585 -1.41 -0.19 28.15
N LYS A 586 -0.36 0.62 27.93
CA LYS A 586 1.03 0.20 28.17
C LYS A 586 1.39 0.37 29.65
N HIS A 587 2.25 -0.49 30.18
CA HIS A 587 2.70 -0.46 31.58
C HIS A 587 3.15 0.93 32.09
N SER A 588 3.80 1.73 31.25
CA SER A 588 4.28 3.07 31.59
C SER A 588 3.19 4.16 31.66
N THR A 589 1.97 3.91 31.18
CA THR A 589 0.88 4.90 31.16
C THR A 589 0.49 5.38 32.56
N VAL A 590 0.38 4.48 33.54
CA VAL A 590 0.01 4.88 34.91
C VAL A 590 1.13 5.70 35.56
N PRO A 591 2.41 5.28 35.58
CA PRO A 591 3.52 6.11 36.06
C PRO A 591 3.63 7.48 35.39
N SER A 592 3.42 7.59 34.07
CA SER A 592 3.47 8.85 33.33
C SER A 592 2.36 9.84 33.66
N ASN A 593 1.31 9.40 34.38
CA ASN A 593 0.15 10.23 34.75
C ASN A 593 0.00 10.40 36.28
N VAL A 594 1.01 10.05 37.09
CA VAL A 594 1.00 10.31 38.54
C VAL A 594 1.26 11.78 38.81
N ASN A 595 0.37 12.45 39.55
CA ASN A 595 0.44 13.88 39.90
C ASN A 595 0.70 14.81 38.68
N GLY A 596 0.08 14.53 37.53
CA GLY A 596 0.35 15.27 36.29
C GLY A 596 -0.22 16.69 36.24
N ASP A 597 0.24 17.49 35.28
CA ASP A 597 -0.14 18.91 35.15
C ASP A 597 -1.59 19.17 34.67
N GLN A 598 -2.36 18.12 34.37
CA GLN A 598 -3.73 18.25 33.86
C GLN A 598 -4.77 18.03 34.97
N SER A 599 -5.91 18.70 34.87
CA SER A 599 -6.97 18.67 35.89
C SER A 599 -7.55 17.28 36.19
N TRP A 600 -7.35 16.30 35.30
CA TRP A 600 -7.80 14.91 35.51
C TRP A 600 -6.72 14.00 36.13
N ASN A 601 -5.42 14.35 36.00
CA ASN A 601 -4.32 13.52 36.49
C ASN A 601 -3.50 14.14 37.65
N SER A 602 -3.75 15.41 38.00
CA SER A 602 -3.10 16.09 39.14
C SER A 602 -3.34 15.45 40.51
N GLY A 603 -4.40 14.63 40.65
CA GLY A 603 -4.70 13.85 41.86
C GLY A 603 -4.45 12.34 41.73
N VAL A 604 -3.92 11.87 40.62
CA VAL A 604 -3.70 10.43 40.37
C VAL A 604 -2.45 9.96 41.12
N ARG A 605 -2.61 8.89 41.92
CA ARG A 605 -1.51 8.21 42.61
C ARG A 605 -1.41 6.77 42.12
N LYS A 606 -0.19 6.23 42.02
CA LYS A 606 0.06 4.90 41.43
C LYS A 606 -0.56 3.77 42.25
N GLU A 607 -0.58 3.95 43.57
CA GLU A 607 -1.12 3.02 44.56
C GLU A 607 -2.65 2.87 44.50
N ASP A 608 -3.40 3.81 43.90
CA ASP A 608 -4.85 3.70 43.75
C ASP A 608 -5.26 2.68 42.65
N TYR A 609 -4.29 2.10 41.93
CA TYR A 609 -4.50 1.19 40.81
C TYR A 609 -3.77 -0.15 40.99
N GLN A 610 -4.21 -1.15 40.22
CA GLN A 610 -3.63 -2.49 40.13
C GLN A 610 -3.67 -3.00 38.68
N LEU A 611 -2.90 -4.05 38.42
CA LEU A 611 -2.91 -4.80 37.16
C LEU A 611 -3.72 -6.09 37.34
N LEU A 612 -4.50 -6.46 36.32
CA LEU A 612 -5.09 -7.79 36.19
C LEU A 612 -4.11 -8.71 35.44
N CYS A 613 -3.84 -9.89 35.99
CA CYS A 613 -2.83 -10.81 35.46
C CYS A 613 -3.51 -12.01 34.77
N PRO A 614 -2.94 -12.58 33.69
CA PRO A 614 -3.53 -13.72 32.96
C PRO A 614 -3.83 -14.97 33.80
N ASP A 615 -3.12 -15.15 34.92
CA ASP A 615 -3.28 -16.25 35.88
C ASP A 615 -4.49 -16.07 36.84
N GLY A 616 -5.29 -15.01 36.65
CA GLY A 616 -6.40 -14.65 37.53
C GLY A 616 -5.99 -13.79 38.73
N THR A 617 -4.70 -13.54 38.96
CA THR A 617 -4.23 -12.73 40.09
C THR A 617 -4.30 -11.23 39.81
N ARG A 618 -3.99 -10.43 40.83
CA ARG A 618 -3.87 -8.97 40.76
C ARG A 618 -2.56 -8.55 41.40
N LYS A 619 -1.76 -7.74 40.70
CA LYS A 619 -0.47 -7.20 41.20
C LYS A 619 -0.46 -5.67 41.15
N ASN A 620 0.62 -5.05 41.64
CA ASN A 620 0.79 -3.61 41.60
C ASN A 620 1.30 -3.17 40.22
N ILE A 621 1.22 -1.86 39.95
CA ILE A 621 1.63 -1.27 38.67
C ILE A 621 3.10 -1.55 38.32
N ASP A 622 3.99 -1.64 39.33
CA ASP A 622 5.42 -1.91 39.13
C ASP A 622 5.73 -3.39 38.79
N ASP A 623 4.80 -4.30 39.11
CA ASP A 623 4.95 -5.75 38.92
C ASP A 623 4.67 -6.21 37.47
N TYR A 624 4.59 -5.26 36.53
CA TYR A 624 4.12 -5.46 35.15
C TYR A 624 4.90 -6.53 34.37
N ARG A 625 6.18 -6.74 34.67
CA ARG A 625 7.00 -7.77 34.00
C ARG A 625 6.49 -9.19 34.28
N ASP A 626 5.87 -9.39 35.44
CA ASP A 626 5.26 -10.64 35.88
C ASP A 626 3.72 -10.60 35.82
N CYS A 627 3.12 -9.53 35.27
CA CYS A 627 1.68 -9.32 35.17
C CYS A 627 1.36 -8.39 33.99
N ASN A 628 1.28 -8.98 32.82
CA ASN A 628 0.95 -8.32 31.56
C ASN A 628 0.20 -9.31 30.65
N LEU A 629 -0.44 -8.78 29.60
CA LEU A 629 -1.14 -9.59 28.60
C LEU A 629 -0.20 -10.02 27.45
N ALA A 630 0.76 -9.17 27.06
CA ALA A 630 1.81 -9.50 26.10
C ALA A 630 3.00 -8.52 26.17
N LYS A 631 4.18 -8.97 25.69
CA LYS A 631 5.37 -8.11 25.46
C LYS A 631 5.41 -7.58 24.03
N LEU A 632 4.76 -6.45 23.81
CA LEU A 632 4.60 -5.78 22.53
C LEU A 632 5.92 -5.30 21.89
N PRO A 633 5.97 -5.25 20.54
CA PRO A 633 6.99 -4.53 19.78
C PRO A 633 6.78 -3.01 19.86
N SER A 634 7.84 -2.24 19.60
CA SER A 634 7.74 -0.86 19.11
C SER A 634 7.52 -0.85 17.59
N HIS A 635 7.50 0.33 16.96
CA HIS A 635 7.72 0.41 15.52
C HIS A 635 9.14 -0.06 15.16
N ALA A 636 9.30 -0.63 13.96
CA ALA A 636 10.56 -1.18 13.49
C ALA A 636 10.85 -0.75 12.05
N VAL A 637 12.09 -0.33 11.79
CA VAL A 637 12.62 -0.15 10.44
C VAL A 637 12.81 -1.51 9.81
N VAL A 638 12.17 -1.74 8.67
CA VAL A 638 12.20 -2.99 7.92
C VAL A 638 12.91 -2.84 6.58
N THR A 639 13.40 -3.96 6.04
CA THR A 639 13.84 -4.07 4.63
C THR A 639 13.45 -5.44 4.07
N ALA A 640 13.61 -5.67 2.77
CA ALA A 640 13.19 -6.91 2.14
C ALA A 640 13.94 -8.13 2.70
N VAL A 641 13.26 -9.27 2.89
CA VAL A 641 13.88 -10.50 3.43
C VAL A 641 15.11 -10.90 2.60
N GLY A 642 15.07 -10.72 1.28
CA GLY A 642 16.14 -11.04 0.35
C GLY A 642 17.43 -10.19 0.46
N LYS A 643 17.45 -9.07 1.20
CA LYS A 643 18.67 -8.27 1.36
C LYS A 643 19.67 -9.03 2.24
N THR A 644 20.90 -9.19 1.74
CA THR A 644 21.99 -9.89 2.43
C THR A 644 22.42 -9.20 3.72
N THR A 645 23.08 -9.92 4.63
CA THR A 645 23.58 -9.36 5.91
C THR A 645 24.41 -8.08 5.70
N SER A 646 25.29 -8.04 4.68
CA SER A 646 26.09 -6.85 4.39
C SER A 646 25.29 -5.68 3.83
N GLN A 647 24.16 -5.92 3.15
CA GLN A 647 23.25 -4.84 2.73
C GLN A 647 22.47 -4.30 3.94
N ARG A 648 21.93 -5.19 4.79
CA ARG A 648 21.24 -4.81 6.03
C ARG A 648 22.16 -4.01 6.95
N GLU A 649 23.43 -4.39 7.07
CA GLU A 649 24.43 -3.67 7.87
C GLU A 649 24.66 -2.23 7.36
N VAL A 650 24.81 -2.04 6.05
CA VAL A 650 24.94 -0.69 5.45
C VAL A 650 23.70 0.16 5.72
N MET A 651 22.51 -0.43 5.68
CA MET A 651 21.25 0.26 6.01
C MET A 651 21.22 0.70 7.48
N LYS A 652 21.65 -0.16 8.41
CA LYS A 652 21.80 0.20 9.83
C LYS A 652 22.81 1.34 10.02
N THR A 653 24.02 1.19 9.49
CA THR A 653 25.12 2.16 9.68
C THR A 653 24.75 3.57 9.21
N VAL A 654 23.96 3.71 8.14
CA VAL A 654 23.45 5.02 7.69
C VAL A 654 22.51 5.66 8.72
N LEU A 655 21.58 4.88 9.28
CA LEU A 655 20.60 5.37 10.27
C LEU A 655 21.24 5.60 11.65
N GLU A 656 22.19 4.75 12.04
CA GLU A 656 23.02 4.89 13.25
C GLU A 656 23.86 6.18 13.20
N SER A 657 24.62 6.37 12.12
CA SER A 657 25.38 7.62 11.87
C SER A 657 24.47 8.85 11.80
N GLY A 658 23.20 8.65 11.44
CA GLY A 658 22.14 9.65 11.42
C GLY A 658 21.69 10.04 12.83
N GLN A 659 21.28 9.08 13.67
CA GLN A 659 20.85 9.38 15.05
C GLN A 659 21.98 9.94 15.91
N ASP A 660 23.23 9.50 15.71
CA ASP A 660 24.40 10.02 16.43
C ASP A 660 24.59 11.54 16.23
N GLN A 661 24.22 12.07 15.07
CA GLN A 661 24.37 13.49 14.74
C GLN A 661 23.06 14.30 14.83
N PHE A 662 21.90 13.65 14.60
CA PHE A 662 20.61 14.32 14.40
C PHE A 662 19.51 13.88 15.37
N ARG A 663 19.82 13.15 16.46
CA ARG A 663 18.91 13.02 17.62
C ARG A 663 18.67 14.39 18.27
N LEU A 664 17.52 14.55 18.91
CA LEU A 664 17.09 15.72 19.69
C LEU A 664 18.18 16.39 20.53
N ASP A 665 18.99 15.62 21.29
CA ASP A 665 20.03 16.17 22.18
C ASP A 665 21.30 16.64 21.43
N ASN A 666 21.56 16.06 20.26
CA ASN A 666 22.83 16.18 19.54
C ASN A 666 22.75 17.15 18.35
N SER A 667 21.55 17.34 17.78
CA SER A 667 21.36 18.19 16.60
C SER A 667 21.63 19.67 16.91
N PRO A 668 22.54 20.34 16.17
CA PRO A 668 22.80 21.76 16.36
C PRO A 668 21.55 22.63 16.13
N GLN A 669 21.42 23.74 16.85
CA GLN A 669 20.21 24.56 16.82
C GLN A 669 19.90 25.10 15.40
N GLY A 670 18.80 24.64 14.81
CA GLY A 670 18.38 24.96 13.43
C GLY A 670 18.78 23.92 12.36
N VAL A 671 19.43 22.82 12.76
CA VAL A 671 19.72 21.67 11.89
C VAL A 671 18.59 20.64 11.98
N PHE A 672 18.50 19.75 10.99
CA PHE A 672 17.55 18.64 10.93
C PHE A 672 17.56 17.79 12.21
N LYS A 673 16.38 17.29 12.58
CA LYS A 673 16.18 16.34 13.68
C LYS A 673 15.46 15.11 13.16
N MET A 674 15.96 13.93 13.51
CA MET A 674 15.42 12.66 13.03
C MET A 674 14.05 12.35 13.65
N PHE A 675 13.94 12.49 14.97
CA PHE A 675 12.76 12.15 15.78
C PHE A 675 11.95 13.39 16.20
N ASP A 676 11.83 14.40 15.34
CA ASP A 676 10.97 15.58 15.56
C ASP A 676 10.26 15.96 14.25
N SER A 677 8.94 16.10 14.30
CA SER A 677 8.09 16.41 13.14
C SER A 677 7.49 17.82 13.20
N ALA A 678 7.72 18.59 14.27
CA ALA A 678 7.08 19.90 14.48
C ALA A 678 7.42 20.96 13.41
N GLY A 679 8.51 20.77 12.65
CA GLY A 679 8.91 21.65 11.55
C GLY A 679 8.11 21.48 10.25
N TYR A 680 7.31 20.43 10.10
CA TYR A 680 6.69 20.04 8.82
C TYR A 680 5.18 20.30 8.74
N GLY A 681 4.64 21.05 9.70
CA GLY A 681 3.24 21.49 9.72
C GLY A 681 2.68 21.59 11.16
N VAL A 682 1.65 22.42 11.35
CA VAL A 682 1.04 22.67 12.68
C VAL A 682 0.62 21.37 13.37
N TYR A 683 0.04 20.45 12.61
CA TYR A 683 -0.42 19.13 13.06
C TYR A 683 0.52 17.97 12.69
N ALA A 684 1.70 18.26 12.13
CA ALA A 684 2.66 17.22 11.71
C ALA A 684 3.25 16.51 12.94
N ARG A 685 3.05 15.20 13.02
CA ARG A 685 3.53 14.32 14.10
C ARG A 685 3.97 12.99 13.51
N ASP A 686 4.88 12.30 14.19
CA ASP A 686 5.26 10.91 13.92
C ASP A 686 5.73 10.62 12.47
N LEU A 687 6.27 11.61 11.76
CA LEU A 687 6.69 11.46 10.37
C LEU A 687 8.00 10.66 10.27
N LEU A 688 8.05 9.61 9.45
CA LEU A 688 9.14 8.62 9.28
C LEU A 688 9.43 7.73 10.50
N PHE A 689 9.31 8.30 11.69
CA PHE A 689 9.54 7.69 13.01
C PHE A 689 8.62 8.37 14.03
N LYS A 690 8.29 7.69 15.14
CA LYS A 690 7.57 8.35 16.24
C LYS A 690 8.38 9.50 16.84
N ASP A 691 7.71 10.63 17.15
CA ASP A 691 8.36 11.81 17.75
C ASP A 691 8.84 11.56 19.20
N ILE A 692 8.41 10.44 19.80
CA ILE A 692 8.87 9.94 21.10
C ILE A 692 10.08 8.99 21.02
N THR A 693 10.64 8.78 19.81
CA THR A 693 11.82 7.93 19.62
C THR A 693 13.06 8.59 20.24
N LEU A 694 13.73 7.87 21.12
CA LEU A 694 15.01 8.26 21.70
C LEU A 694 16.18 7.62 20.94
N TYR A 695 16.07 6.34 20.57
CA TYR A 695 17.12 5.61 19.86
C TYR A 695 16.51 4.67 18.81
N LEU A 696 17.29 4.34 17.79
CA LEU A 696 17.09 3.14 17.00
C LEU A 696 18.04 2.05 17.54
N ASN A 697 17.46 0.96 18.04
CA ASN A 697 18.17 -0.18 18.62
C ASN A 697 18.14 -1.40 17.68
N ASP A 698 19.09 -2.31 17.85
CA ASP A 698 19.27 -3.50 17.03
C ASP A 698 18.14 -4.54 17.21
N THR A 699 17.66 -5.17 16.14
CA THR A 699 16.58 -6.20 16.19
C THR A 699 17.09 -7.62 15.91
N PRO A 700 16.36 -8.66 16.37
CA PRO A 700 16.40 -9.98 15.75
C PRO A 700 16.14 -9.88 14.23
N ALA A 701 16.66 -10.84 13.47
CA ALA A 701 16.70 -10.76 12.00
C ALA A 701 15.40 -11.17 11.28
N THR A 702 14.38 -11.61 12.03
CA THR A 702 13.09 -12.10 11.53
C THR A 702 11.91 -11.60 12.38
N TYR A 703 10.73 -11.50 11.77
CA TYR A 703 9.53 -10.97 12.42
C TYR A 703 9.03 -11.84 13.59
N ASP A 704 9.17 -13.17 13.51
CA ASP A 704 8.74 -14.13 14.53
C ASP A 704 9.59 -14.07 15.82
N GLN A 705 10.83 -13.60 15.71
CA GLN A 705 11.72 -13.36 16.86
C GLN A 705 11.54 -11.96 17.45
N TYR A 706 11.16 -10.97 16.62
CA TYR A 706 10.92 -9.60 17.07
C TYR A 706 9.55 -9.42 17.73
N LEU A 707 8.47 -9.88 17.08
CA LEU A 707 7.14 -9.92 17.67
C LEU A 707 7.08 -10.98 18.79
N SER A 708 6.17 -10.84 19.76
CA SER A 708 5.94 -11.91 20.75
C SER A 708 5.00 -12.97 20.18
N GLN A 709 5.02 -14.18 20.76
CA GLN A 709 4.11 -15.25 20.33
C GLN A 709 2.65 -14.87 20.65
N GLU A 710 2.42 -14.30 21.84
CA GLU A 710 1.10 -13.85 22.29
C GLU A 710 0.53 -12.73 21.41
N TYR A 711 1.40 -11.88 20.83
CA TYR A 711 0.98 -10.83 19.89
C TYR A 711 0.58 -11.40 18.52
N ARG A 712 1.28 -12.44 18.03
CA ARG A 712 0.90 -13.15 16.80
C ARG A 712 -0.39 -13.94 16.99
N ASP A 713 -0.49 -14.73 18.06
CA ASP A 713 -1.68 -15.51 18.40
C ASP A 713 -2.93 -14.59 18.54
N ALA A 714 -2.74 -13.36 19.04
CA ALA A 714 -3.78 -12.33 19.07
C ALA A 714 -4.15 -11.80 17.67
N LEU A 715 -3.18 -11.53 16.79
CA LEU A 715 -3.42 -11.03 15.44
C LEU A 715 -4.07 -12.08 14.52
N ASP A 716 -3.66 -13.34 14.57
CA ASP A 716 -4.24 -14.43 13.76
C ASP A 716 -5.76 -14.54 13.95
N VAL A 717 -6.20 -14.44 15.21
CA VAL A 717 -7.61 -14.51 15.59
C VAL A 717 -8.39 -13.26 15.20
N LEU A 718 -7.75 -12.09 15.17
CA LEU A 718 -8.40 -10.81 14.84
C LEU A 718 -8.48 -10.55 13.34
N TYR A 719 -7.50 -11.01 12.56
CA TYR A 719 -7.57 -11.05 11.10
C TYR A 719 -8.42 -12.22 10.58
N CYS A 720 -8.79 -13.16 11.46
CA CYS A 720 -9.64 -14.31 11.14
C CYS A 720 -9.09 -15.19 9.99
N GLU A 721 -7.77 -15.30 9.97
CA GLU A 721 -7.05 -16.21 9.09
C GLU A 721 -7.48 -17.66 9.36
N PRO A 722 -7.74 -18.47 8.31
CA PRO A 722 -8.07 -19.87 8.50
C PRO A 722 -6.87 -20.61 9.11
N TYR A 723 -6.98 -21.01 10.38
CA TYR A 723 -5.93 -21.69 11.14
C TYR A 723 -5.22 -22.76 10.31
N SER A 724 -3.94 -22.56 10.02
CA SER A 724 -3.10 -23.60 9.45
C SER A 724 -3.04 -24.79 10.43
N THR A 725 -3.51 -25.95 10.00
CA THR A 725 -3.80 -27.10 10.88
C THR A 725 -2.55 -27.91 11.27
N GLU A 726 -1.45 -27.23 11.62
CA GLU A 726 -0.16 -27.81 12.01
C GLU A 726 0.35 -27.29 13.36
N ARG A 727 -0.46 -27.47 14.42
CA ARG A 727 0.07 -27.70 15.78
C ARG A 727 -0.50 -29.00 16.34
N PRO A 728 0.31 -29.88 16.97
CA PRO A 728 -0.20 -31.09 17.60
C PRO A 728 -1.12 -30.74 18.78
N LEU A 729 -2.31 -31.34 18.81
CA LEU A 729 -3.15 -31.34 20.00
C LEU A 729 -2.45 -32.18 21.09
N LEU A 730 -1.91 -31.50 22.10
CA LEU A 730 -1.60 -32.13 23.39
C LEU A 730 -2.91 -32.37 24.12
N ASP A 731 -3.48 -33.55 23.94
CA ASP A 731 -4.70 -33.99 24.63
C ASP A 731 -4.48 -33.98 26.15
N SER A 732 -5.16 -33.06 26.83
CA SER A 732 -5.06 -32.86 28.28
C SER A 732 -6.14 -33.62 29.07
N THR A 733 -6.47 -34.86 28.66
CA THR A 733 -7.55 -35.65 29.27
C THR A 733 -7.13 -36.94 30.00
N GLU A 734 -6.05 -36.91 30.78
CA GLU A 734 -5.86 -37.92 31.85
C GLU A 734 -5.27 -37.34 33.15
N ARG A 735 -6.03 -37.42 34.25
CA ARG A 735 -5.51 -37.25 35.61
C ARG A 735 -5.18 -38.63 36.18
N PRO A 736 -4.01 -38.84 36.81
CA PRO A 736 -3.62 -40.16 37.29
C PRO A 736 -4.49 -40.61 38.47
N LEU A 737 -5.29 -41.66 38.25
CA LEU A 737 -5.86 -42.45 39.34
C LEU A 737 -4.76 -43.38 39.90
N LEU A 738 -4.27 -43.04 41.08
CA LEU A 738 -3.48 -43.95 41.91
C LEU A 738 -4.43 -44.94 42.60
N ASP A 739 -4.46 -46.18 42.11
CA ASP A 739 -4.77 -47.34 42.94
C ASP A 739 -3.70 -48.43 42.74
N SER A 740 -3.51 -49.26 43.76
CA SER A 740 -2.38 -50.17 43.89
C SER A 740 -2.80 -51.63 43.79
N THR A 741 -2.21 -52.37 42.84
CA THR A 741 -1.96 -53.81 43.05
C THR A 741 -0.87 -54.34 42.10
N GLU A 742 -0.13 -55.31 42.64
CA GLU A 742 0.67 -56.35 41.95
C GLU A 742 1.91 -55.99 41.09
N ARG A 743 2.97 -56.76 41.37
CA ARG A 743 4.19 -57.00 40.57
C ARG A 743 4.36 -58.53 40.50
N PRO A 744 5.31 -59.07 39.72
CA PRO A 744 5.55 -58.89 38.29
C PRO A 744 5.63 -60.27 37.58
N LEU A 745 5.75 -60.31 36.25
CA LEU A 745 6.23 -61.51 35.53
C LEU A 745 7.34 -61.16 34.53
N LEU A 746 8.10 -62.19 34.12
CA LEU A 746 9.48 -62.09 33.64
C LEU A 746 9.73 -62.91 32.35
N HIS A 747 10.83 -62.59 31.66
CA HIS A 747 11.47 -63.34 30.56
C HIS A 747 10.71 -63.40 29.22
N SER A 748 11.38 -63.53 28.06
CA SER A 748 12.82 -63.51 27.67
C SER A 748 12.91 -63.17 26.14
N THR A 749 14.03 -62.95 25.44
CA THR A 749 15.44 -63.41 25.52
C THR A 749 16.47 -62.40 24.94
N GLU A 750 17.65 -62.35 25.57
CA GLU A 750 19.04 -62.32 25.00
C GLU A 750 19.43 -61.36 23.84
N ARG A 751 20.30 -60.35 24.05
CA ARG A 751 21.80 -60.30 23.99
C ARG A 751 22.36 -59.91 22.60
N HIS A 752 23.55 -59.30 22.40
CA HIS A 752 24.77 -59.08 23.21
C HIS A 752 25.24 -57.59 23.14
N LEU A 753 25.68 -56.96 24.24
CA LEU A 753 27.07 -56.69 24.72
C LEU A 753 27.97 -55.80 23.80
N LEU A 754 28.30 -54.55 24.22
CA LEU A 754 29.56 -54.08 24.89
C LEU A 754 30.64 -53.57 23.88
N ASP A 755 31.54 -52.61 24.17
CA ASP A 755 31.81 -51.81 25.40
C ASP A 755 32.35 -50.38 25.07
N SER A 756 32.45 -49.55 26.12
CA SER A 756 33.35 -48.39 26.33
C SER A 756 34.84 -48.82 26.50
N THR A 757 35.88 -47.99 26.67
CA THR A 757 36.10 -46.59 27.12
C THR A 757 36.95 -45.78 26.09
N GLU A 758 37.75 -44.71 26.29
CA GLU A 758 38.25 -43.94 27.46
C GLU A 758 38.70 -42.48 27.08
N ARG A 759 39.46 -41.81 27.95
CA ARG A 759 40.05 -40.44 27.84
C ARG A 759 41.26 -40.32 28.79
N PRO A 760 42.09 -39.24 28.79
CA PRO A 760 42.51 -38.26 27.75
C PRO A 760 44.05 -38.07 27.72
N LEU A 761 44.61 -37.03 27.04
CA LEU A 761 45.78 -36.22 27.48
C LEU A 761 46.02 -34.96 26.61
N LEU A 762 47.13 -34.22 26.80
CA LEU A 762 47.33 -32.76 26.56
C LEU A 762 48.62 -32.43 25.75
N ASP A 763 48.83 -31.27 25.08
CA ASP A 763 47.92 -30.18 24.66
C ASP A 763 48.46 -29.33 23.43
N PRO A 764 49.26 -28.23 23.51
CA PRO A 764 49.07 -27.10 22.56
C PRO A 764 50.27 -26.69 21.66
N THR A 765 49.96 -26.05 20.51
CA THR A 765 50.68 -24.96 19.75
C THR A 765 50.10 -24.87 18.32
N GLU A 766 50.05 -23.75 17.58
CA GLU A 766 50.22 -22.31 17.86
C GLU A 766 49.41 -21.47 16.82
N ARG A 767 49.40 -20.13 16.88
CA ARG A 767 48.66 -19.23 15.95
C ARG A 767 49.48 -18.82 14.71
N PRO A 768 48.82 -18.37 13.62
CA PRO A 768 49.36 -17.31 12.76
C PRO A 768 48.57 -15.98 12.84
N ARG A 769 49.14 -14.91 12.28
CA ARG A 769 48.64 -13.51 12.34
C ARG A 769 48.20 -12.97 10.97
N ARG A 770 47.48 -11.84 10.99
CA ARG A 770 47.13 -10.97 9.83
C ARG A 770 48.36 -10.52 9.01
N SER A 771 48.23 -10.52 7.68
CA SER A 771 48.71 -9.49 6.71
C SER A 771 48.25 -9.90 5.28
N ALA A 772 48.32 -9.10 4.21
CA ALA A 772 48.03 -7.67 4.00
C ALA A 772 47.81 -7.44 2.48
N ARG A 773 47.12 -6.36 2.05
CA ARG A 773 46.93 -6.04 0.61
C ARG A 773 48.16 -5.36 -0.02
N ARG A 774 48.57 -5.83 -1.20
CA ARG A 774 49.25 -5.13 -2.34
C ARG A 774 49.68 -6.18 -3.38
N SER A 775 49.83 -5.94 -4.68
CA SER A 775 49.30 -4.91 -5.60
C SER A 775 49.75 -5.23 -7.04
N SER A 776 49.16 -4.55 -8.03
CA SER A 776 49.70 -4.37 -9.40
C SER A 776 49.49 -5.47 -10.43
N ALA A 777 48.82 -5.05 -11.50
CA ALA A 777 48.58 -5.69 -12.78
C ALA A 777 49.80 -6.27 -13.53
N ALA A 778 49.52 -7.26 -14.37
CA ALA A 778 50.19 -7.42 -15.68
C ALA A 778 49.20 -7.98 -16.72
N THR A 779 49.24 -7.42 -17.92
CA THR A 779 48.41 -7.75 -19.10
C THR A 779 48.71 -9.14 -19.66
N LEU A 780 47.70 -9.86 -20.19
CA LEU A 780 47.82 -10.64 -21.44
C LEU A 780 46.46 -11.21 -21.95
N LEU A 781 46.13 -10.87 -23.19
CA LEU A 781 45.16 -11.50 -24.10
C LEU A 781 45.95 -11.88 -25.38
N PRO A 782 45.43 -12.67 -26.35
CA PRO A 782 44.11 -13.30 -26.43
C PRO A 782 44.13 -14.82 -26.74
N SER A 783 42.97 -15.48 -26.68
CA SER A 783 42.64 -16.61 -27.56
C SER A 783 41.12 -16.81 -27.70
N LEU A 784 40.68 -17.18 -28.91
CA LEU A 784 39.31 -17.61 -29.23
C LEU A 784 39.17 -19.13 -29.01
N PRO A 785 37.93 -19.64 -28.93
CA PRO A 785 37.49 -20.49 -30.05
C PRO A 785 36.12 -20.09 -30.63
N VAL A 786 35.75 -20.74 -31.74
CA VAL A 786 34.61 -20.40 -32.61
C VAL A 786 33.79 -21.67 -32.90
N MET A 787 32.45 -21.54 -32.93
CA MET A 787 31.47 -22.57 -33.38
C MET A 787 31.41 -23.85 -32.49
N MET A 788 30.31 -24.61 -32.42
CA MET A 788 29.28 -24.91 -33.43
C MET A 788 27.83 -24.82 -32.94
N VAL A 789 26.90 -24.83 -33.90
CA VAL A 789 25.44 -24.80 -33.70
C VAL A 789 24.80 -26.07 -34.30
N ALA A 790 24.02 -26.76 -33.46
CA ALA A 790 22.89 -27.65 -33.74
C ALA A 790 23.01 -28.89 -34.66
N TRP A 791 22.13 -29.85 -34.32
CA TRP A 791 21.10 -30.48 -35.18
C TRP A 791 21.15 -32.01 -35.27
N VAL A 792 20.23 -32.66 -34.54
CA VAL A 792 19.84 -34.06 -34.77
C VAL A 792 18.32 -34.17 -34.63
N MET A 793 17.63 -34.39 -35.75
CA MET A 793 16.32 -35.06 -35.77
C MET A 793 16.51 -36.49 -36.27
N HIS A 794 15.62 -37.40 -35.87
CA HIS A 794 15.57 -38.76 -36.39
C HIS A 794 14.18 -39.14 -36.91
N ARG A 795 14.14 -39.97 -37.95
CA ARG A 795 12.94 -40.22 -38.78
C ARG A 795 12.13 -41.44 -38.32
N LEU A 796 10.81 -41.30 -38.36
CA LEU A 796 9.82 -42.33 -38.72
C LEU A 796 8.66 -41.60 -39.44
N SER A 797 7.91 -42.16 -40.41
CA SER A 797 8.07 -43.42 -41.15
C SER A 797 7.18 -43.39 -42.41
N ARG A 798 7.72 -43.86 -43.56
CA ARG A 798 7.05 -44.47 -44.75
C ARG A 798 5.77 -43.83 -45.35
N GLY A 799 5.80 -43.68 -46.68
CA GLY A 799 4.68 -43.35 -47.56
C GLY A 799 5.15 -43.35 -49.00
#